data_AF-A0A673IH68-F1
#
_entry.id   AF-A0A673IH68-F1
#
_cell.length_a   1.000
_cell.length_b   1.000
_cell.length_c   1.000
_cell.angle_alpha   90.00
_cell.angle_beta   90.00
_cell.angle_gamma   90.00
#
_symmetry.space_group_name_H-M   'P 1'
#
loop_
_entity.id
_entity.type
_entity.pdbx_description
1 polymer ?
#
loop_
_entity_poly.entity_id
_entity_poly.type
_entity_poly.pdbx_seq_one_letter_code
_entity_poly.pdbx_strand_id
1 'polypeptide(L)'
;MASKPEQLLIVVSVLEGKREICLCVTPARFDGETLATDPVEHKEQPPFCTELAWELDRKTLHQHRLQRTPIKLQCYAVDSGTSARECVGYIVLDLRSLQEIKQAPKWHPLLSSKYTKLKPALLISMILENDTKPTAEQFKAKKAPPRPGSPALVPLDSGELRPVLNEEEGFHQIGPEDVCADMFVLSVTVAFATKLEQLISSSTKLSSEGAEFFFYYTLLGNDVTSEPFQNLLSPNFEPERASVRIRSSERVLRLFLAQQPCLQIHLCCGKQSLGSTDVSLAGLMTSSADLTKRPAIIEGAFILQPLNRVKPSLRCVPPDLQPTVSVSVTLRAEDINNQLEVPIENGPKTPVKKGPVPAARRERPSEEPRALRTPSPDRPLRSPDASPEHQHSESEAESLCSDIRQAPPTAHDRQHVLSDAPVVPDVTEADAADSSVSVSAPKISIPASAHHYCFSLDLRSIRDLRTSFPINCVLRYAYQFFGSAAPIMTSPAVEVKKNTEVFLPQSYCAFDFAALPNQLQDTFLRVPLTVEMWHREPSSPDVLLGSVSIQLSRLLGSEKTRFLDPSGHQHWRQSCSERIPIMKADGSEKLAELCYASVLEDLGFVKAQDVLVSESSQGLPAALAPPPQGPGGAEPLTRPRETPEYKAALELEMWKEMQEDLFDNQLKQKELSHMQALAEEWRKRDHQREALIKKKEMEYSLLEEQLQKTLSDLEKREKALAHAEMETQRLQRELRSEHEFSMRELQDSGRRLREDCAHQVELERSKVRQLEDLLAQQRQQVNTAENKCKQLEKEFELYRDQQNVRPEVRLQSEINLLTLEKVELERKLESATKSKLHYKQQWGRALKELARFKQIIAEKSKKKKKKLKKQNNIKCVWTLNQACLIDCVRLKPQEEPRSWRDTAHACASESTDEHVTRLLEERDTLLRTGVYTHDDRIISELDRQIQQAMSRRNT
;
A
#
# COMPACT_ATOMS: atom_id res chain seq x y z
N MET A 1 25.67 39.38 20.16
CA MET A 1 24.57 38.43 19.90
C MET A 1 23.54 38.62 21.01
N ALA A 2 22.26 38.76 20.69
CA ALA A 2 21.20 38.79 21.70
C ALA A 2 20.51 37.41 21.71
N SER A 3 20.36 36.80 22.88
CA SER A 3 19.60 35.56 23.03
C SER A 3 18.12 35.84 22.77
N LYS A 4 17.50 35.08 21.85
CA LYS A 4 16.03 35.09 21.70
C LYS A 4 15.38 34.70 23.05
N PRO A 5 14.27 35.32 23.45
CA PRO A 5 13.52 34.87 24.61
C PRO A 5 12.92 33.48 24.34
N GLU A 6 12.97 32.60 25.33
CA GLU A 6 12.25 31.32 25.30
C GLU A 6 10.74 31.60 25.31
N GLN A 7 10.06 31.34 24.18
CA GLN A 7 8.60 31.44 24.07
C GLN A 7 7.95 30.18 24.66
N LEU A 8 6.88 30.39 25.42
CA LEU A 8 6.10 29.38 26.12
C LEU A 8 4.64 29.51 25.73
N LEU A 9 3.95 28.38 25.59
CA LEU A 9 2.53 28.34 25.23
C LEU A 9 1.71 27.84 26.42
N ILE A 10 0.74 28.63 26.89
CA ILE A 10 -0.29 28.13 27.81
C ILE A 10 -1.46 27.63 26.97
N VAL A 11 -1.70 26.33 26.95
CA VAL A 11 -2.82 25.73 26.23
C VAL A 11 -3.91 25.30 27.22
N VAL A 12 -5.14 25.72 26.97
CA VAL A 12 -6.35 25.34 27.70
C VAL A 12 -7.31 24.63 26.76
N SER A 13 -7.40 23.31 26.87
CA SER A 13 -8.32 22.49 26.07
C SER A 13 -9.68 22.40 26.78
N VAL A 14 -10.72 22.93 26.17
CA VAL A 14 -12.12 22.78 26.60
C VAL A 14 -12.71 21.60 25.83
N LEU A 15 -12.93 20.48 26.52
CA LEU A 15 -13.25 19.20 25.87
C LEU A 15 -14.76 19.00 25.76
N GLU A 16 -15.46 18.96 26.90
CA GLU A 16 -16.88 18.54 26.97
C GLU A 16 -17.65 19.33 28.03
N GLY A 17 -18.94 19.57 27.81
CA GLY A 17 -19.88 20.03 28.83
C GLY A 17 -20.68 18.89 29.46
N LYS A 18 -21.23 19.12 30.66
CA LYS A 18 -22.07 18.13 31.36
C LYS A 18 -23.42 18.68 31.80
N ARG A 19 -24.47 17.93 31.41
CA ARG A 19 -25.92 18.23 31.54
C ARG A 19 -26.33 19.38 30.62
N GLU A 20 -27.64 19.64 30.55
CA GLU A 20 -28.29 20.71 29.77
C GLU A 20 -27.75 22.12 30.12
N ILE A 21 -26.52 22.37 29.72
CA ILE A 21 -25.94 23.68 29.51
C ILE A 21 -26.59 24.14 28.21
N CYS A 22 -27.57 25.03 28.31
CA CYS A 22 -27.97 25.80 27.15
C CYS A 22 -26.71 26.52 26.65
N LEU A 23 -26.21 26.06 25.49
CA LEU A 23 -25.37 26.78 24.55
C LEU A 23 -23.94 27.17 25.03
N CYS A 24 -23.11 27.86 24.24
CA CYS A 24 -22.72 27.76 22.82
C CYS A 24 -21.77 28.95 22.59
N VAL A 25 -20.47 28.70 22.33
CA VAL A 25 -19.34 29.66 22.49
C VAL A 25 -18.94 29.90 23.97
N THR A 26 -17.71 29.52 24.32
CA THR A 26 -17.06 29.85 25.59
C THR A 26 -15.85 30.76 25.38
N PRO A 27 -15.99 32.10 25.49
CA PRO A 27 -14.85 33.01 25.49
C PRO A 27 -14.01 32.89 26.76
N ALA A 28 -12.75 32.53 26.58
CA ALA A 28 -11.67 32.61 27.56
C ALA A 28 -10.98 33.96 27.49
N ARG A 29 -10.80 34.61 28.65
CA ARG A 29 -10.06 35.87 28.75
C ARG A 29 -8.78 35.68 29.56
N PHE A 30 -7.67 36.11 28.98
CA PHE A 30 -6.36 36.13 29.62
C PHE A 30 -5.49 37.26 29.04
N ASP A 31 -4.76 37.96 29.90
CA ASP A 31 -3.90 39.11 29.59
C ASP A 31 -4.45 40.17 28.61
N GLY A 32 -5.77 40.42 28.67
CA GLY A 32 -6.47 41.36 27.79
C GLY A 32 -6.95 40.75 26.46
N GLU A 33 -6.38 39.62 26.05
CA GLU A 33 -6.82 38.85 24.89
C GLU A 33 -8.04 37.99 25.23
N THR A 34 -8.90 37.77 24.23
CA THR A 34 -10.08 36.91 24.34
C THR A 34 -10.10 35.92 23.20
N LEU A 35 -9.89 34.64 23.51
CA LEU A 35 -10.04 33.52 22.58
C LEU A 35 -11.38 32.85 22.88
N ALA A 36 -12.08 32.32 21.87
CA ALA A 36 -13.40 31.73 22.06
C ALA A 36 -13.53 30.41 21.32
N THR A 37 -14.24 29.45 21.94
CA THR A 37 -14.61 28.20 21.27
C THR A 37 -15.71 28.42 20.25
N ASP A 38 -15.79 27.55 19.24
CA ASP A 38 -16.86 27.61 18.25
C ASP A 38 -18.27 27.39 18.87
N PRO A 39 -19.33 27.79 18.16
CA PRO A 39 -20.71 27.52 18.55
C PRO A 39 -21.04 26.02 18.48
N VAL A 40 -21.37 25.39 19.61
CA VAL A 40 -21.75 23.97 19.71
C VAL A 40 -23.26 23.81 19.98
N GLU A 41 -23.89 22.88 19.26
CA GLU A 41 -25.33 22.57 19.38
C GLU A 41 -25.77 22.11 20.79
N HIS A 42 -27.04 22.35 21.12
CA HIS A 42 -27.66 21.93 22.37
C HIS A 42 -27.76 20.39 22.48
N LYS A 43 -26.91 19.78 23.30
CA LYS A 43 -26.93 18.34 23.63
C LYS A 43 -26.68 18.18 25.13
N GLU A 44 -27.08 17.07 25.74
CA GLU A 44 -26.90 16.83 27.18
C GLU A 44 -25.40 16.77 27.58
N GLN A 45 -24.54 16.45 26.62
CA GLN A 45 -23.08 16.54 26.72
C GLN A 45 -22.55 17.16 25.41
N PRO A 46 -22.39 18.50 25.32
CA PRO A 46 -21.86 19.13 24.12
C PRO A 46 -20.33 18.92 24.02
N PRO A 47 -19.82 18.37 22.91
CA PRO A 47 -18.38 18.28 22.67
C PRO A 47 -17.88 19.63 22.15
N PHE A 48 -16.99 20.27 22.90
CA PHE A 48 -16.33 21.52 22.50
C PHE A 48 -15.02 21.24 21.75
N CYS A 49 -14.23 20.26 22.21
CA CYS A 49 -12.98 19.81 21.59
C CYS A 49 -12.06 20.94 21.07
N THR A 50 -12.05 22.10 21.74
CA THR A 50 -11.35 23.30 21.28
C THR A 50 -10.19 23.61 22.20
N GLU A 51 -9.04 23.99 21.64
CA GLU A 51 -7.87 24.42 22.39
C GLU A 51 -7.66 25.93 22.25
N LEU A 52 -7.49 26.61 23.39
CA LEU A 52 -7.28 28.04 23.47
C LEU A 52 -5.86 28.26 24.02
N ALA A 53 -5.00 28.88 23.21
CA ALA A 53 -3.57 28.96 23.47
C ALA A 53 -3.07 30.41 23.52
N TRP A 54 -2.31 30.75 24.56
CA TRP A 54 -1.67 32.08 24.71
C TRP A 54 -0.15 31.95 24.72
N GLU A 55 0.52 32.72 23.87
CA GLU A 55 1.98 32.84 23.83
C GLU A 55 2.47 33.82 24.89
N LEU A 56 3.46 33.41 25.69
CA LEU A 56 4.06 34.21 26.75
C LEU A 56 5.58 33.96 26.80
N ASP A 57 6.33 34.88 27.40
CA ASP A 57 7.72 34.60 27.75
C ASP A 57 7.83 34.01 29.17
N ARG A 58 8.99 33.42 29.47
CA ARG A 58 9.24 32.79 30.77
C ARG A 58 9.20 33.75 31.97
N LYS A 59 9.38 35.06 31.74
CA LYS A 59 9.35 36.10 32.79
C LYS A 59 7.92 36.56 33.06
N THR A 60 7.12 36.82 32.03
CA THR A 60 5.71 37.19 32.16
C THR A 60 4.92 36.05 32.79
N LEU A 61 5.14 34.80 32.38
CA LEU A 61 4.54 33.63 33.04
C LEU A 61 4.84 33.59 34.55
N HIS A 62 6.09 33.81 34.95
CA HIS A 62 6.47 33.85 36.36
C HIS A 62 5.77 34.98 37.11
N GLN A 63 5.68 36.16 36.50
CA GLN A 63 4.96 37.31 37.04
C GLN A 63 3.46 37.03 37.22
N HIS A 64 2.78 36.46 36.21
CA HIS A 64 1.35 36.10 36.32
C HIS A 64 1.09 35.01 37.37
N ARG A 65 2.00 34.03 37.53
CA ARG A 65 1.94 33.06 38.64
C ARG A 65 2.08 33.72 40.01
N LEU A 66 2.98 34.69 40.16
CA LEU A 66 3.18 35.43 41.42
C LEU A 66 1.98 36.33 41.74
N GLN A 67 1.46 37.03 40.73
CA GLN A 67 0.29 37.92 40.84
C GLN A 67 -1.06 37.17 40.89
N ARG A 68 -1.05 35.85 40.69
CA ARG A 68 -2.24 34.98 40.62
C ARG A 68 -3.25 35.42 39.55
N THR A 69 -2.77 35.93 38.42
CA THR A 69 -3.62 36.29 37.28
C THR A 69 -4.36 35.04 36.79
N PRO A 70 -5.71 35.00 36.81
CA PRO A 70 -6.44 33.80 36.39
C PRO A 70 -6.83 33.86 34.91
N ILE A 71 -6.95 32.70 34.27
CA ILE A 71 -7.69 32.56 33.01
C ILE A 71 -9.17 32.43 33.37
N LYS A 72 -10.02 33.30 32.81
CA LYS A 72 -11.47 33.29 33.07
C LYS A 72 -12.23 32.82 31.83
N LEU A 73 -12.82 31.64 31.91
CA LEU A 73 -13.74 31.12 30.90
C LEU A 73 -15.15 31.62 31.23
N GLN A 74 -15.80 32.33 30.32
CA GLN A 74 -17.22 32.67 30.46
C GLN A 74 -18.05 31.79 29.53
N CYS A 75 -19.18 31.27 30.02
CA CYS A 75 -20.09 30.44 29.24
C CYS A 75 -21.33 31.27 28.89
N TYR A 76 -21.68 31.35 27.61
CA TYR A 76 -22.82 32.11 27.12
C TYR A 76 -23.84 31.20 26.44
N ALA A 77 -25.11 31.56 26.58
CA ALA A 77 -26.21 30.99 25.85
C ALA A 77 -26.65 31.92 24.71
N VAL A 78 -26.73 31.40 23.48
CA VAL A 78 -27.16 32.14 22.29
C VAL A 78 -28.50 31.61 21.78
N ASP A 79 -29.62 32.28 22.08
CA ASP A 79 -30.93 31.84 21.56
C ASP A 79 -30.93 31.81 20.02
N SER A 80 -31.32 30.66 19.43
CA SER A 80 -31.32 30.43 17.99
C SER A 80 -32.34 31.28 17.23
N GLY A 81 -33.38 31.79 17.90
CA GLY A 81 -34.37 32.69 17.30
C GLY A 81 -33.95 34.17 17.26
N THR A 82 -33.11 34.62 18.21
CA THR A 82 -32.82 36.06 18.41
C THR A 82 -31.33 36.43 18.39
N SER A 83 -30.42 35.45 18.38
CA SER A 83 -28.96 35.64 18.53
C SER A 83 -28.53 36.38 19.82
N ALA A 84 -29.43 36.54 20.78
CA ALA A 84 -29.15 37.20 22.06
C ALA A 84 -28.24 36.32 22.92
N ARG A 85 -27.14 36.89 23.44
CA ARG A 85 -26.16 36.18 24.28
C ARG A 85 -26.42 36.41 25.77
N GLU A 86 -26.87 35.38 26.48
CA GLU A 86 -27.12 35.38 27.92
C GLU A 86 -25.96 34.71 28.69
N CYS A 87 -25.45 35.31 29.77
CA CYS A 87 -24.36 34.69 30.54
C CYS A 87 -24.88 33.53 31.42
N VAL A 88 -24.39 32.32 31.17
CA VAL A 88 -24.81 31.07 31.85
C VAL A 88 -24.03 30.83 33.15
N GLY A 89 -22.77 31.24 33.19
CA GLY A 89 -21.84 31.05 34.31
C GLY A 89 -20.39 31.27 33.87
N TYR A 90 -19.42 31.05 34.76
CA TYR A 90 -18.00 31.16 34.43
C TYR A 90 -17.12 30.19 35.24
N ILE A 91 -15.93 29.91 34.73
CA ILE A 91 -14.88 29.11 35.39
C ILE A 91 -13.63 29.97 35.51
N VAL A 92 -12.89 29.80 36.61
CA VAL A 92 -11.65 30.52 36.90
C VAL A 92 -10.53 29.49 37.08
N LEU A 93 -9.47 29.63 36.28
CA LEU A 93 -8.34 28.71 36.23
C LEU A 93 -7.07 29.42 36.72
N ASP A 94 -6.32 28.78 37.63
CA ASP A 94 -5.15 29.37 38.29
C ASP A 94 -3.83 28.86 37.66
N LEU A 95 -3.05 29.78 37.10
CA LEU A 95 -1.78 29.50 36.43
C LEU A 95 -0.70 28.89 37.34
N ARG A 96 -0.83 29.00 38.67
CA ARG A 96 0.07 28.33 39.62
C ARG A 96 -0.10 26.82 39.60
N SER A 97 -1.24 26.33 39.11
CA SER A 97 -1.48 24.90 38.93
C SER A 97 -0.91 24.34 37.62
N LEU A 98 -0.56 25.18 36.63
CA LEU A 98 0.07 24.76 35.38
C LEU A 98 1.44 24.11 35.64
N GLN A 99 1.73 23.05 34.88
CA GLN A 99 3.01 22.35 34.87
C GLN A 99 3.36 22.00 33.42
N GLU A 100 4.64 21.76 33.13
CA GLU A 100 5.13 21.32 31.81
C GLU A 100 4.78 19.85 31.49
N ILE A 101 4.02 19.20 32.39
CA ILE A 101 3.55 17.82 32.28
C ILE A 101 2.04 17.85 32.01
N LYS A 102 1.58 17.13 30.98
CA LYS A 102 0.18 17.04 30.57
C LYS A 102 -0.70 16.55 31.71
N GLN A 103 -1.54 17.44 32.25
CA GLN A 103 -2.43 17.09 33.36
C GLN A 103 -3.69 16.39 32.86
N ALA A 104 -4.15 15.40 33.63
CA ALA A 104 -5.45 14.77 33.40
C ALA A 104 -6.57 15.83 33.41
N PRO A 105 -7.50 15.83 32.43
CA PRO A 105 -8.63 16.76 32.38
C PRO A 105 -9.48 16.68 33.64
N LYS A 106 -9.94 17.83 34.13
CA LYS A 106 -10.72 17.97 35.38
C LYS A 106 -12.08 18.59 35.09
N TRP A 107 -13.11 18.12 35.79
CA TRP A 107 -14.44 18.74 35.76
C TRP A 107 -14.46 19.99 36.63
N HIS A 108 -14.61 21.15 36.01
CA HIS A 108 -14.77 22.43 36.67
C HIS A 108 -16.25 22.84 36.66
N PRO A 109 -16.92 22.95 37.82
CA PRO A 109 -18.31 23.41 37.88
C PRO A 109 -18.41 24.89 37.51
N LEU A 110 -19.46 25.28 36.77
CA LEU A 110 -19.71 26.67 36.44
C LEU A 110 -20.07 27.46 37.71
N LEU A 111 -19.23 28.43 38.05
CA LEU A 111 -19.48 29.38 39.12
C LEU A 111 -20.56 30.38 38.69
N SER A 112 -21.36 30.83 39.65
CA SER A 112 -22.48 31.76 39.43
C SER A 112 -23.49 31.25 38.37
N SER A 113 -23.65 29.93 38.21
CA SER A 113 -24.53 29.39 37.18
C SER A 113 -26.00 29.70 37.44
N LYS A 114 -26.74 30.08 36.39
CA LYS A 114 -28.21 30.22 36.45
C LYS A 114 -28.92 28.88 36.70
N TYR A 115 -28.29 27.77 36.33
CA TYR A 115 -28.82 26.41 36.48
C TYR A 115 -28.36 25.74 37.80
N THR A 116 -28.49 26.45 38.93
CA THR A 116 -27.99 26.01 40.26
C THR A 116 -28.44 24.61 40.67
N LYS A 117 -29.66 24.19 40.28
CA LYS A 117 -30.20 22.84 40.55
C LYS A 117 -29.51 21.72 39.74
N LEU A 118 -29.03 22.02 38.53
CA LEU A 118 -28.46 21.02 37.62
C LEU A 118 -26.95 20.81 37.81
N LYS A 119 -26.26 21.79 38.41
CA LYS A 119 -24.80 21.81 38.64
C LYS A 119 -23.99 21.55 37.34
N PRO A 120 -24.11 22.42 36.32
CA PRO A 120 -23.34 22.27 35.08
C PRO A 120 -21.83 22.40 35.33
N ALA A 121 -21.05 21.69 34.53
CA ALA A 121 -19.58 21.68 34.58
C ALA A 121 -18.97 21.51 33.18
N LEU A 122 -17.74 21.98 32.99
CA LEU A 122 -16.92 21.69 31.80
C LEU A 122 -15.72 20.82 32.16
N LEU A 123 -15.35 19.91 31.26
CA LEU A 123 -14.13 19.12 31.33
C LEU A 123 -13.00 19.90 30.64
N ILE A 124 -11.99 20.31 31.41
CA ILE A 124 -10.90 21.17 30.94
C ILE A 124 -9.56 20.55 31.31
N SER A 125 -8.60 20.59 30.39
CA SER A 125 -7.17 20.37 30.66
C SER A 125 -6.38 21.64 30.43
N MET A 126 -5.25 21.77 31.14
CA MET A 126 -4.30 22.86 30.95
C MET A 126 -2.88 22.30 30.92
N ILE A 127 -2.07 22.79 30.00
CA ILE A 127 -0.65 22.43 29.86
C ILE A 127 0.18 23.69 29.57
N LEU A 128 1.44 23.66 29.99
CA LEU A 128 2.46 24.62 29.58
C LEU A 128 3.43 23.91 28.64
N GLU A 129 3.59 24.42 27.42
CA GLU A 129 4.48 23.83 26.42
C GLU A 129 5.67 24.77 26.13
N ASN A 130 6.86 24.18 25.97
CA ASN A 130 8.10 24.90 25.64
C ASN A 130 8.42 24.62 24.17
N ASP A 131 8.71 25.66 23.36
CA ASP A 131 9.11 25.47 21.95
C ASP A 131 10.58 25.01 21.80
N THR A 132 10.89 23.82 22.35
CA THR A 132 12.18 23.16 22.20
C THR A 132 12.02 21.66 21.90
N LYS A 133 12.43 21.27 20.68
CA LYS A 133 12.38 19.88 20.19
C LYS A 133 13.26 18.94 21.03
N PRO A 134 12.73 17.88 21.69
CA PRO A 134 13.54 16.98 22.51
C PRO A 134 13.73 15.57 21.93
N THR A 135 14.82 14.93 22.38
CA THR A 135 15.26 13.55 22.05
C THR A 135 14.72 12.54 23.09
N ALA A 136 14.71 11.24 22.75
CA ALA A 136 14.09 10.18 23.55
C ALA A 136 14.99 9.56 24.65
N GLU A 137 14.37 9.12 25.76
CA GLU A 137 14.90 8.14 26.73
C GLU A 137 13.79 7.16 27.20
N GLN A 138 14.19 6.03 27.83
CA GLN A 138 13.36 4.83 28.07
C GLN A 138 12.78 4.75 29.51
N PHE A 139 11.68 3.99 29.73
CA PHE A 139 11.58 2.81 30.64
C PHE A 139 10.15 2.45 31.20
N LYS A 140 9.65 1.26 30.80
CA LYS A 140 8.69 0.28 31.42
C LYS A 140 7.43 0.66 32.26
N ALA A 141 6.27 0.49 31.59
CA ALA A 141 5.19 -0.50 31.89
C ALA A 141 4.31 -0.46 33.18
N LYS A 142 2.99 -0.16 33.03
CA LYS A 142 1.87 -1.15 33.01
C LYS A 142 0.43 -0.54 32.96
N LYS A 143 -0.39 -1.06 32.03
CA LYS A 143 -1.88 -1.05 31.91
C LYS A 143 -2.62 0.22 31.40
N ALA A 144 -3.61 -0.05 30.54
CA ALA A 144 -4.62 0.82 29.87
C ALA A 144 -4.18 1.52 28.55
N PRO A 145 -5.08 1.69 27.55
CA PRO A 145 -4.71 1.71 26.12
C PRO A 145 -4.56 3.12 25.46
N PRO A 146 -3.80 3.23 24.33
CA PRO A 146 -3.61 4.46 23.55
C PRO A 146 -4.66 4.67 22.42
N ARG A 147 -4.63 5.83 21.74
CA ARG A 147 -5.51 6.25 20.62
C ARG A 147 -4.76 6.96 19.47
N PRO A 148 -5.29 6.92 18.22
CA PRO A 148 -4.69 7.54 17.01
C PRO A 148 -4.68 9.08 17.01
N GLY A 149 -3.67 9.78 16.47
CA GLY A 149 -2.38 9.35 15.90
C GLY A 149 -1.71 10.43 15.01
N SER A 150 -0.39 10.60 15.07
CA SER A 150 0.39 11.35 14.06
C SER A 150 1.90 11.03 14.11
N PRO A 151 2.64 11.18 12.98
CA PRO A 151 3.78 10.31 12.71
C PRO A 151 5.13 10.84 13.23
N ALA A 152 5.64 10.19 14.27
CA ALA A 152 7.08 10.08 14.53
C ALA A 152 7.53 8.64 14.27
N LEU A 153 8.77 8.46 13.80
CA LEU A 153 9.37 7.15 13.52
C LEU A 153 9.56 6.36 14.82
N VAL A 154 8.53 5.61 15.24
CA VAL A 154 8.61 4.65 16.34
C VAL A 154 9.62 3.57 15.96
N PRO A 155 10.70 3.36 16.74
CA PRO A 155 11.54 2.17 16.60
C PRO A 155 10.68 0.95 16.91
N LEU A 156 10.59 -0.02 16.00
CA LEU A 156 9.93 -1.29 16.29
C LEU A 156 10.86 -2.16 17.13
N ASP A 157 10.94 -1.85 18.42
CA ASP A 157 11.48 -2.75 19.44
C ASP A 157 10.56 -3.97 19.57
N SER A 158 10.86 -5.02 18.78
CA SER A 158 10.70 -6.46 19.07
C SER A 158 9.49 -6.93 19.89
N GLY A 159 8.34 -6.25 19.78
CA GLY A 159 7.06 -6.67 20.34
C GLY A 159 6.33 -7.57 19.35
N GLU A 160 5.87 -8.72 19.84
CA GLU A 160 5.15 -9.73 19.07
C GLU A 160 3.87 -9.13 18.46
N LEU A 161 3.88 -8.89 17.15
CA LEU A 161 2.72 -8.36 16.42
C LEU A 161 1.67 -9.46 16.30
N ARG A 162 0.44 -9.19 16.75
CA ARG A 162 -0.66 -10.16 16.77
C ARG A 162 -1.93 -9.59 16.12
N PRO A 163 -2.75 -10.41 15.45
CA PRO A 163 -4.06 -10.00 14.99
C PRO A 163 -5.03 -9.93 16.18
N VAL A 164 -5.89 -8.90 16.18
CA VAL A 164 -7.00 -8.75 17.12
C VAL A 164 -8.28 -8.63 16.32
N LEU A 165 -9.19 -9.61 16.43
CA LEU A 165 -10.48 -9.58 15.74
C LEU A 165 -11.39 -8.49 16.35
N ASN A 166 -11.93 -7.62 15.51
CA ASN A 166 -13.04 -6.75 15.82
C ASN A 166 -14.33 -7.43 15.31
N GLU A 167 -15.11 -8.00 16.23
CA GLU A 167 -16.35 -8.73 15.93
C GLU A 167 -17.47 -7.84 15.40
N GLU A 168 -17.50 -6.55 15.76
CA GLU A 168 -18.56 -5.62 15.35
C GLU A 168 -18.41 -5.16 13.88
N GLU A 169 -17.16 -5.01 13.40
CA GLU A 169 -16.86 -4.49 12.05
C GLU A 169 -16.24 -5.54 11.10
N GLY A 170 -15.98 -6.76 11.58
CA GLY A 170 -15.57 -7.91 10.77
C GLY A 170 -14.16 -7.82 10.19
N PHE A 171 -13.18 -7.29 10.93
CA PHE A 171 -11.78 -7.22 10.50
C PHE A 171 -10.78 -7.50 11.63
N HIS A 172 -9.53 -7.80 11.25
CA HIS A 172 -8.42 -8.00 12.19
C HIS A 172 -7.57 -6.73 12.27
N GLN A 173 -7.54 -6.09 13.43
CA GLN A 173 -6.60 -5.00 13.70
C GLN A 173 -5.19 -5.59 13.89
N ILE A 174 -4.22 -5.13 13.10
CA ILE A 174 -2.80 -5.53 13.20
C ILE A 174 -1.96 -4.28 13.39
N GLY A 175 -1.43 -4.14 14.60
CA GLY A 175 -0.71 -2.94 15.02
C GLY A 175 -1.61 -1.86 15.63
N PRO A 176 -1.00 -0.79 16.16
CA PRO A 176 -1.71 0.27 16.89
C PRO A 176 -2.77 0.96 16.02
N GLU A 177 -4.02 0.99 16.49
CA GLU A 177 -5.17 1.67 15.83
C GLU A 177 -4.85 3.14 15.56
N ASP A 178 -4.21 3.81 16.53
CA ASP A 178 -2.87 4.38 16.35
C ASP A 178 -2.54 5.06 15.01
N VAL A 179 -1.93 4.24 14.18
CA VAL A 179 -1.13 4.61 13.01
C VAL A 179 -1.47 3.66 11.85
N CYS A 180 -2.40 2.73 12.09
CA CYS A 180 -2.67 1.56 11.29
C CYS A 180 -4.18 1.54 10.98
N ALA A 181 -4.59 2.47 10.10
CA ALA A 181 -5.97 2.72 9.72
C ALA A 181 -6.33 2.23 8.31
N ASP A 182 -5.34 1.82 7.52
CA ASP A 182 -5.52 1.37 6.14
C ASP A 182 -6.16 -0.03 6.12
N MET A 183 -7.11 -0.25 5.21
CA MET A 183 -7.79 -1.53 5.06
C MET A 183 -7.12 -2.39 3.99
N PHE A 184 -6.86 -3.65 4.34
CA PHE A 184 -6.30 -4.68 3.48
C PHE A 184 -7.17 -5.93 3.50
N VAL A 185 -7.09 -6.71 2.42
CA VAL A 185 -7.70 -8.03 2.31
C VAL A 185 -6.59 -9.04 2.07
N LEU A 186 -6.49 -10.04 2.95
CA LEU A 186 -5.63 -11.21 2.79
C LEU A 186 -6.51 -12.39 2.39
N SER A 187 -6.32 -12.91 1.17
CA SER A 187 -7.08 -14.01 0.60
C SER A 187 -6.19 -15.23 0.42
N VAL A 188 -6.70 -16.41 0.75
CA VAL A 188 -6.10 -17.71 0.44
C VAL A 188 -7.06 -18.42 -0.51
N THR A 189 -6.56 -18.82 -1.68
CA THR A 189 -7.32 -19.57 -2.68
C THR A 189 -6.69 -20.95 -2.86
N VAL A 190 -7.46 -22.02 -2.64
CA VAL A 190 -7.06 -23.40 -2.95
C VAL A 190 -7.65 -23.75 -4.30
N ALA A 191 -6.82 -23.83 -5.35
CA ALA A 191 -7.30 -23.81 -6.73
C ALA A 191 -7.55 -25.20 -7.32
N PHE A 192 -6.60 -26.11 -7.16
CA PHE A 192 -6.71 -27.50 -7.60
C PHE A 192 -5.73 -28.38 -6.82
N ALA A 193 -5.90 -29.69 -6.86
CA ALA A 193 -4.96 -30.63 -6.28
C ALA A 193 -4.80 -31.87 -7.17
N THR A 194 -3.65 -32.53 -7.08
CA THR A 194 -3.36 -33.75 -7.84
C THR A 194 -2.61 -34.77 -7.00
N LYS A 195 -2.73 -36.05 -7.39
CA LYS A 195 -1.95 -37.17 -6.84
C LYS A 195 -2.19 -37.42 -5.34
N LEU A 196 -3.35 -36.98 -4.83
CA LEU A 196 -3.70 -37.04 -3.41
C LEU A 196 -3.88 -38.47 -2.90
N GLU A 197 -4.14 -39.43 -3.79
CA GLU A 197 -4.21 -40.85 -3.48
C GLU A 197 -2.94 -41.39 -2.80
N GLN A 198 -1.78 -40.75 -3.05
CA GLN A 198 -0.49 -41.12 -2.46
C GLN A 198 -0.39 -40.82 -0.95
N LEU A 199 -1.27 -39.97 -0.41
CA LEU A 199 -1.35 -39.69 1.03
C LEU A 199 -2.10 -40.80 1.79
N ILE A 200 -2.87 -41.64 1.08
CA ILE A 200 -3.53 -42.80 1.66
C ILE A 200 -2.54 -43.97 1.73
N SER A 201 -2.37 -44.55 2.91
CA SER A 201 -1.74 -45.87 3.02
C SER A 201 -2.77 -46.96 2.79
N SER A 202 -2.41 -47.99 2.00
CA SER A 202 -3.22 -49.20 1.76
C SER A 202 -3.56 -50.02 3.01
N SER A 203 -3.01 -49.66 4.17
CA SER A 203 -3.36 -50.19 5.50
C SER A 203 -4.44 -49.39 6.24
N THR A 204 -4.76 -48.18 5.80
CA THR A 204 -5.76 -47.32 6.41
C THR A 204 -7.13 -47.74 5.89
N LYS A 205 -7.98 -48.30 6.77
CA LYS A 205 -9.40 -48.54 6.44
C LYS A 205 -10.12 -47.19 6.33
N LEU A 206 -10.09 -46.59 5.15
CA LEU A 206 -11.11 -45.63 4.74
C LEU A 206 -12.44 -46.39 4.76
N SER A 207 -13.42 -45.89 5.52
CA SER A 207 -14.76 -46.46 5.56
C SER A 207 -15.32 -46.49 4.14
N SER A 208 -15.50 -47.69 3.60
CA SER A 208 -16.09 -47.90 2.28
C SER A 208 -17.52 -47.39 2.28
N GLU A 209 -17.84 -46.53 1.32
CA GLU A 209 -19.05 -45.69 1.21
C GLU A 209 -19.04 -44.45 2.13
N GLY A 210 -18.80 -43.26 1.55
CA GLY A 210 -19.02 -41.96 2.20
C GLY A 210 -17.81 -41.22 2.77
N ALA A 211 -16.57 -41.58 2.41
CA ALA A 211 -15.39 -40.81 2.84
C ALA A 211 -15.30 -39.44 2.13
N GLU A 212 -15.61 -38.37 2.86
CA GLU A 212 -15.46 -36.99 2.41
C GLU A 212 -14.08 -36.42 2.80
N PHE A 213 -13.47 -35.70 1.86
CA PHE A 213 -12.16 -35.04 1.99
C PHE A 213 -12.32 -33.54 1.84
N PHE A 214 -11.58 -32.76 2.61
CA PHE A 214 -11.62 -31.29 2.54
C PHE A 214 -10.25 -30.71 2.91
N PHE A 215 -9.99 -29.47 2.50
CA PHE A 215 -8.82 -28.71 2.94
C PHE A 215 -9.13 -27.95 4.22
N TYR A 216 -8.19 -27.93 5.16
CA TYR A 216 -8.27 -27.18 6.41
C TYR A 216 -7.03 -26.31 6.61
N TYR A 217 -7.23 -25.06 6.99
CA TYR A 217 -6.16 -24.15 7.40
C TYR A 217 -6.69 -23.06 8.33
N THR A 218 -5.83 -22.56 9.21
CA THR A 218 -6.19 -21.48 10.14
C THR A 218 -5.62 -20.15 9.64
N LEU A 219 -6.49 -19.22 9.20
CA LEU A 219 -6.12 -17.92 8.65
C LEU A 219 -6.32 -16.82 9.71
N LEU A 220 -5.22 -16.29 10.26
CA LEU A 220 -5.21 -15.31 11.38
C LEU A 220 -5.99 -15.74 12.64
N GLY A 221 -6.15 -17.03 12.86
CA GLY A 221 -6.91 -17.60 13.98
C GLY A 221 -8.35 -18.02 13.61
N ASN A 222 -8.77 -17.80 12.37
CA ASN A 222 -10.06 -18.30 11.86
C ASN A 222 -9.84 -19.65 11.19
N ASP A 223 -10.58 -20.67 11.63
CA ASP A 223 -10.56 -21.98 11.00
C ASP A 223 -11.35 -21.97 9.70
N VAL A 224 -10.67 -22.29 8.60
CA VAL A 224 -11.25 -22.38 7.26
C VAL A 224 -11.25 -23.84 6.84
N THR A 225 -12.42 -24.32 6.39
CA THR A 225 -12.62 -25.65 5.80
C THR A 225 -13.22 -25.50 4.42
N SER A 226 -12.63 -26.13 3.41
CA SER A 226 -13.19 -26.12 2.05
C SER A 226 -14.47 -26.95 1.95
N GLU A 227 -15.21 -26.80 0.84
CA GLU A 227 -16.27 -27.74 0.48
C GLU A 227 -15.71 -29.19 0.41
N PRO A 228 -16.46 -30.19 0.91
CA PRO A 228 -16.01 -31.57 0.88
C PRO A 228 -16.14 -32.21 -0.51
N PHE A 229 -15.13 -32.99 -0.91
CA PHE A 229 -15.10 -33.76 -2.15
C PHE A 229 -14.75 -35.23 -1.88
N GLN A 230 -15.12 -36.13 -2.79
CA GLN A 230 -15.01 -37.59 -2.56
C GLN A 230 -13.91 -38.27 -3.40
N ASN A 231 -13.47 -37.66 -4.51
CA ASN A 231 -12.51 -38.26 -5.43
C ASN A 231 -11.09 -37.70 -5.22
N LEU A 232 -10.14 -38.54 -4.81
CA LEU A 232 -8.74 -38.14 -4.62
C LEU A 232 -7.85 -38.37 -5.84
N LEU A 233 -8.23 -39.29 -6.74
CA LEU A 233 -7.52 -39.59 -7.99
C LEU A 233 -7.72 -38.47 -9.02
N SER A 234 -8.92 -37.90 -9.05
CA SER A 234 -9.28 -36.74 -9.85
C SER A 234 -10.13 -35.79 -9.00
N PRO A 235 -9.51 -34.96 -8.14
CA PRO A 235 -10.21 -33.98 -7.33
C PRO A 235 -11.03 -33.02 -8.19
N ASN A 236 -12.31 -32.91 -7.89
CA ASN A 236 -13.31 -32.19 -8.66
C ASN A 236 -13.98 -31.07 -7.86
N PHE A 237 -13.27 -30.52 -6.86
CA PHE A 237 -13.70 -29.32 -6.14
C PHE A 237 -13.42 -28.07 -6.97
N GLU A 238 -14.29 -27.06 -6.85
CA GLU A 238 -14.09 -25.76 -7.49
C GLU A 238 -13.03 -24.92 -6.73
N PRO A 239 -12.30 -24.01 -7.40
CA PRO A 239 -11.34 -23.11 -6.75
C PRO A 239 -11.98 -22.27 -5.65
N GLU A 240 -11.64 -22.54 -4.38
CA GLU A 240 -12.27 -21.90 -3.24
C GLU A 240 -11.35 -20.84 -2.61
N ARG A 241 -11.91 -19.65 -2.32
CA ARG A 241 -11.21 -18.52 -1.71
C ARG A 241 -11.82 -18.12 -0.38
N ALA A 242 -11.02 -18.20 0.69
CA ALA A 242 -11.32 -17.53 1.95
C ALA A 242 -10.55 -16.21 2.05
N SER A 243 -11.19 -15.17 2.58
CA SER A 243 -10.58 -13.84 2.73
C SER A 243 -10.81 -13.28 4.12
N VAL A 244 -9.78 -12.67 4.71
CA VAL A 244 -9.88 -11.92 5.96
C VAL A 244 -9.57 -10.45 5.71
N ARG A 245 -10.42 -9.58 6.25
CA ARG A 245 -10.19 -8.13 6.28
C ARG A 245 -9.19 -7.83 7.40
N ILE A 246 -8.24 -6.95 7.13
CA ILE A 246 -7.15 -6.56 8.03
C ILE A 246 -7.07 -5.04 8.04
N ARG A 247 -7.15 -4.44 9.23
CA ARG A 247 -6.87 -3.01 9.42
C ARG A 247 -5.45 -2.86 9.93
N SER A 248 -4.57 -2.25 9.14
CA SER A 248 -3.15 -2.12 9.48
C SER A 248 -2.52 -0.87 8.86
N SER A 249 -1.19 -0.80 8.80
CA SER A 249 -0.46 0.07 7.88
C SER A 249 0.54 -0.78 7.09
N GLU A 250 0.85 -0.39 5.86
CA GLU A 250 1.70 -1.16 4.94
C GLU A 250 3.03 -1.64 5.59
N ARG A 251 3.66 -0.74 6.37
CA ARG A 251 4.92 -1.01 7.09
C ARG A 251 4.75 -2.03 8.22
N VAL A 252 3.68 -1.92 9.00
CA VAL A 252 3.44 -2.81 10.16
C VAL A 252 2.95 -4.18 9.69
N LEU A 253 2.11 -4.22 8.65
CA LEU A 253 1.64 -5.47 8.06
C LEU A 253 2.76 -6.30 7.44
N ARG A 254 3.71 -5.65 6.73
CA ARG A 254 4.94 -6.31 6.27
C ARG A 254 5.73 -6.93 7.44
N LEU A 255 5.92 -6.20 8.54
CA LEU A 255 6.67 -6.71 9.70
C LEU A 255 5.93 -7.81 10.46
N PHE A 256 4.59 -7.78 10.48
CA PHE A 256 3.76 -8.87 11.00
C PHE A 256 3.93 -10.14 10.18
N LEU A 257 3.82 -10.06 8.84
CA LEU A 257 3.95 -11.20 7.94
C LEU A 257 5.38 -11.81 7.96
N ALA A 258 6.40 -11.00 8.25
CA ALA A 258 7.77 -11.47 8.50
C ALA A 258 7.90 -12.37 9.75
N GLN A 259 7.02 -12.15 10.75
CA GLN A 259 7.03 -12.85 12.03
C GLN A 259 6.08 -14.05 12.07
N GLN A 260 5.15 -14.16 11.10
CA GLN A 260 4.20 -15.25 11.09
C GLN A 260 4.85 -16.59 10.69
N PRO A 261 4.41 -17.72 11.28
CA PRO A 261 4.75 -19.04 10.76
C PRO A 261 4.20 -19.21 9.34
N CYS A 262 4.70 -20.22 8.62
CA CYS A 262 4.09 -20.64 7.37
C CYS A 262 2.62 -21.02 7.59
N LEU A 263 1.75 -20.61 6.67
CA LEU A 263 0.37 -21.05 6.63
C LEU A 263 0.34 -22.54 6.32
N GLN A 264 -0.06 -23.36 7.29
CA GLN A 264 -0.13 -24.80 7.11
C GLN A 264 -1.51 -25.19 6.57
N ILE A 265 -1.52 -25.80 5.37
CA ILE A 265 -2.73 -26.28 4.71
C ILE A 265 -2.74 -27.80 4.78
N HIS A 266 -3.79 -28.35 5.38
CA HIS A 266 -4.00 -29.78 5.59
C HIS A 266 -5.03 -30.32 4.59
N LEU A 267 -4.77 -31.51 4.04
CA LEU A 267 -5.83 -32.36 3.51
C LEU A 267 -6.38 -33.22 4.66
N CYS A 268 -7.69 -33.19 4.87
CA CYS A 268 -8.38 -33.87 5.96
C CYS A 268 -9.42 -34.87 5.44
N CYS A 269 -9.67 -35.92 6.21
CA CYS A 269 -10.82 -36.81 6.08
C CYS A 269 -11.46 -36.96 7.46
N GLY A 270 -12.70 -36.47 7.62
CA GLY A 270 -13.33 -36.33 8.94
C GLY A 270 -12.44 -35.54 9.91
N LYS A 271 -11.94 -36.20 10.96
CA LYS A 271 -11.05 -35.59 11.99
C LYS A 271 -9.56 -35.90 11.79
N GLN A 272 -9.17 -36.57 10.70
CA GLN A 272 -7.80 -37.01 10.46
C GLN A 272 -7.15 -36.17 9.34
N SER A 273 -6.03 -35.51 9.64
CA SER A 273 -5.17 -34.94 8.59
C SER A 273 -4.35 -36.06 7.92
N LEU A 274 -4.46 -36.15 6.59
CA LEU A 274 -3.77 -37.12 5.74
C LEU A 274 -2.37 -36.63 5.36
N GLY A 275 -2.24 -35.32 5.09
CA GLY A 275 -0.98 -34.63 4.86
C GLY A 275 -1.13 -33.13 4.97
N SER A 276 -0.02 -32.41 5.11
CA SER A 276 0.02 -30.95 5.17
C SER A 276 1.14 -30.35 4.33
N THR A 277 0.98 -29.09 3.94
CA THR A 277 2.02 -28.30 3.29
C THR A 277 2.12 -26.92 3.92
N ASP A 278 3.31 -26.33 3.87
CA ASP A 278 3.65 -25.09 4.55
C ASP A 278 3.87 -23.97 3.51
N VAL A 279 3.01 -22.94 3.51
CA VAL A 279 3.09 -21.79 2.60
C VAL A 279 3.68 -20.58 3.34
N SER A 280 4.90 -20.18 2.99
CA SER A 280 5.59 -19.07 3.68
C SER A 280 5.01 -17.70 3.32
N LEU A 281 4.31 -17.07 4.26
CA LEU A 281 3.71 -15.74 4.08
C LEU A 281 4.75 -14.61 3.88
N ALA A 282 6.01 -14.84 4.22
CA ALA A 282 7.10 -13.89 3.99
C ALA A 282 7.31 -13.57 2.50
N GLY A 283 6.89 -14.44 1.58
CA GLY A 283 6.95 -14.18 0.12
C GLY A 283 6.11 -12.98 -0.34
N LEU A 284 5.08 -12.58 0.43
CA LEU A 284 4.27 -11.38 0.18
C LEU A 284 5.06 -10.08 0.39
N MET A 285 6.23 -10.16 1.06
CA MET A 285 7.10 -9.01 1.31
C MET A 285 8.11 -8.74 0.20
N THR A 286 8.42 -9.76 -0.62
CA THR A 286 9.47 -9.67 -1.65
C THR A 286 9.09 -8.79 -2.84
N SER A 287 7.80 -8.45 -3.01
CA SER A 287 7.39 -7.42 -3.95
C SER A 287 7.73 -6.04 -3.41
N SER A 288 8.69 -5.34 -4.05
CA SER A 288 8.96 -3.92 -3.84
C SER A 288 7.85 -2.99 -4.37
N ALA A 289 6.68 -3.55 -4.67
CA ALA A 289 5.51 -2.84 -5.13
C ALA A 289 4.75 -2.22 -3.95
N ASP A 290 4.26 -1.02 -4.19
CA ASP A 290 3.33 -0.29 -3.35
C ASP A 290 1.98 -1.04 -3.30
N LEU A 291 1.61 -1.56 -2.12
CA LEU A 291 0.39 -2.37 -1.94
C LEU A 291 -0.91 -1.57 -2.16
N THR A 292 -0.83 -0.25 -2.26
CA THR A 292 -1.96 0.61 -2.67
C THR A 292 -2.22 0.59 -4.18
N LYS A 293 -1.24 0.11 -4.98
CA LYS A 293 -1.32 0.12 -6.46
C LYS A 293 -1.43 -1.27 -7.09
N ARG A 294 -0.88 -2.31 -6.44
CA ARG A 294 -0.91 -3.69 -6.94
C ARG A 294 -0.99 -4.69 -5.78
N PRO A 295 -1.71 -5.82 -5.94
CA PRO A 295 -1.68 -6.91 -4.98
C PRO A 295 -0.28 -7.55 -4.93
N ALA A 296 0.13 -7.99 -3.74
CA ALA A 296 1.20 -8.97 -3.59
C ALA A 296 0.59 -10.38 -3.65
N ILE A 297 1.17 -11.28 -4.44
CA ILE A 297 0.66 -12.62 -4.67
C ILE A 297 1.80 -13.64 -4.48
N ILE A 298 1.55 -14.68 -3.69
CA ILE A 298 2.33 -15.92 -3.71
C ILE A 298 1.43 -16.96 -4.37
N GLU A 299 1.82 -17.48 -5.53
CA GLU A 299 1.11 -18.55 -6.20
C GLU A 299 2.08 -19.69 -6.55
N GLY A 300 1.65 -20.92 -6.31
CA GLY A 300 2.49 -22.08 -6.57
C GLY A 300 1.81 -23.41 -6.29
N ALA A 301 2.47 -24.47 -6.76
CA ALA A 301 2.09 -25.85 -6.50
C ALA A 301 2.91 -26.37 -5.30
N PHE A 302 2.23 -26.60 -4.17
CA PHE A 302 2.83 -26.94 -2.88
C PHE A 302 2.65 -28.43 -2.56
N ILE A 303 3.76 -29.11 -2.24
CA ILE A 303 3.79 -30.55 -2.00
C ILE A 303 3.23 -30.87 -0.59
N LEU A 304 2.23 -31.73 -0.53
CA LEU A 304 1.63 -32.22 0.71
C LEU A 304 2.48 -33.36 1.29
N GLN A 305 3.00 -33.19 2.49
CA GLN A 305 3.76 -34.21 3.20
C GLN A 305 2.83 -35.01 4.13
N PRO A 306 2.87 -36.35 4.14
CA PRO A 306 2.06 -37.14 5.07
C PRO A 306 2.58 -36.99 6.50
N LEU A 307 1.67 -36.87 7.47
CA LEU A 307 2.04 -36.71 8.89
C LEU A 307 2.82 -37.91 9.46
N ASN A 308 2.65 -39.10 8.88
CA ASN A 308 3.19 -40.34 9.41
C ASN A 308 4.63 -40.61 8.92
N ARG A 309 5.62 -40.18 9.72
CA ARG A 309 7.08 -40.23 9.42
C ARG A 309 7.70 -41.64 9.22
N VAL A 310 6.89 -42.70 9.20
CA VAL A 310 7.34 -44.10 9.15
C VAL A 310 7.66 -44.58 7.72
N LYS A 311 7.28 -43.83 6.67
CA LYS A 311 7.61 -44.14 5.27
C LYS A 311 8.59 -43.13 4.67
N PRO A 312 9.87 -43.51 4.43
CA PRO A 312 10.83 -42.65 3.72
C PRO A 312 10.53 -42.49 2.22
N SER A 313 9.63 -43.30 1.66
CA SER A 313 9.51 -43.56 0.21
C SER A 313 9.11 -42.35 -0.65
N LEU A 314 8.44 -41.33 -0.09
CA LEU A 314 8.04 -40.13 -0.85
C LEU A 314 9.20 -39.17 -1.14
N ARG A 315 10.34 -39.28 -0.44
CA ARG A 315 11.53 -38.44 -0.69
C ARG A 315 12.36 -38.89 -1.90
N CYS A 316 12.03 -40.02 -2.52
CA CYS A 316 12.71 -40.55 -3.72
C CYS A 316 11.89 -40.38 -5.00
N VAL A 317 10.76 -39.68 -4.95
CA VAL A 317 9.86 -39.44 -6.09
C VAL A 317 10.12 -38.03 -6.65
N PRO A 318 10.25 -37.83 -7.98
CA PRO A 318 10.39 -36.50 -8.57
C PRO A 318 9.27 -35.54 -8.13
N PRO A 319 9.53 -34.21 -7.98
CA PRO A 319 8.52 -33.26 -7.49
C PRO A 319 7.20 -33.35 -8.25
N ASP A 320 7.28 -33.45 -9.58
CA ASP A 320 6.16 -33.55 -10.51
C ASP A 320 5.24 -34.76 -10.24
N LEU A 321 5.69 -35.76 -9.48
CA LEU A 321 4.96 -36.99 -9.19
C LEU A 321 4.44 -37.06 -7.74
N GLN A 322 4.69 -36.06 -6.90
CA GLN A 322 4.25 -36.04 -5.49
C GLN A 322 2.83 -35.47 -5.32
N PRO A 323 2.10 -35.82 -4.24
CA PRO A 323 0.81 -35.22 -3.89
C PRO A 323 0.96 -33.71 -3.72
N THR A 324 0.21 -32.93 -4.50
CA THR A 324 0.45 -31.48 -4.64
C THR A 324 -0.87 -30.71 -4.67
N VAL A 325 -0.93 -29.59 -3.96
CA VAL A 325 -2.06 -28.65 -3.95
C VAL A 325 -1.60 -27.29 -4.48
N SER A 326 -2.38 -26.70 -5.39
CA SER A 326 -2.17 -25.35 -5.90
C SER A 326 -2.80 -24.34 -4.97
N VAL A 327 -2.00 -23.39 -4.49
CA VAL A 327 -2.42 -22.37 -3.52
C VAL A 327 -1.97 -20.99 -4.02
N SER A 328 -2.90 -20.04 -4.01
CA SER A 328 -2.64 -18.62 -4.28
C SER A 328 -3.01 -17.80 -3.05
N VAL A 329 -2.01 -17.17 -2.41
CA VAL A 329 -2.18 -16.25 -1.29
C VAL A 329 -1.99 -14.83 -1.81
N THR A 330 -3.01 -13.99 -1.67
CA THR A 330 -3.05 -12.62 -2.18
C THR A 330 -3.25 -11.62 -1.05
N LEU A 331 -2.44 -10.55 -1.03
CA LEU A 331 -2.62 -9.40 -0.15
C LEU A 331 -2.84 -8.13 -0.99
N ARG A 332 -3.93 -7.41 -0.75
CA ARG A 332 -4.28 -6.15 -1.45
C ARG A 332 -4.86 -5.11 -0.49
N ALA A 333 -4.73 -3.83 -0.80
CA ALA A 333 -5.58 -2.81 -0.17
C ALA A 333 -7.05 -3.02 -0.56
N GLU A 334 -7.98 -2.73 0.35
CA GLU A 334 -9.42 -2.99 0.17
C GLU A 334 -10.01 -2.12 -0.97
N ASP A 335 -9.61 -0.86 -1.04
CA ASP A 335 -10.04 0.13 -2.05
C ASP A 335 -9.71 -0.25 -3.51
N ILE A 336 -8.86 -1.25 -3.74
CA ILE A 336 -8.43 -1.65 -5.09
C ILE A 336 -9.57 -2.29 -5.90
N ASN A 337 -10.62 -2.83 -5.26
CA ASN A 337 -11.71 -3.48 -6.00
C ASN A 337 -13.07 -3.45 -5.29
N ASN A 338 -13.70 -2.28 -5.20
CA ASN A 338 -15.11 -2.12 -4.76
C ASN A 338 -16.13 -2.25 -5.91
N GLN A 339 -15.83 -3.08 -6.91
CA GLN A 339 -16.81 -3.63 -7.84
C GLN A 339 -16.57 -5.14 -8.02
N LEU A 340 -17.64 -5.93 -7.98
CA LEU A 340 -17.67 -7.40 -8.16
C LEU A 340 -17.24 -8.25 -6.94
N GLU A 341 -18.13 -8.37 -5.96
CA GLU A 341 -18.38 -9.62 -5.23
C GLU A 341 -19.87 -9.63 -4.82
N VAL A 342 -20.60 -10.70 -5.16
CA VAL A 342 -22.04 -10.88 -4.86
C VAL A 342 -22.22 -12.21 -4.12
N PRO A 343 -22.87 -12.25 -2.95
CA PRO A 343 -23.11 -13.51 -2.24
C PRO A 343 -24.10 -14.40 -2.99
N ILE A 344 -23.82 -15.71 -3.04
CA ILE A 344 -24.72 -16.74 -3.56
C ILE A 344 -25.36 -17.46 -2.37
N GLU A 345 -26.69 -17.38 -2.23
CA GLU A 345 -27.48 -18.27 -1.38
C GLU A 345 -28.48 -19.08 -2.22
N ASN A 346 -28.60 -20.37 -1.91
CA ASN A 346 -29.48 -21.33 -2.60
C ASN A 346 -30.71 -21.66 -1.73
N GLY A 347 -31.94 -21.57 -2.27
CA GLY A 347 -33.14 -22.09 -1.58
C GLY A 347 -34.48 -21.61 -2.17
N PRO A 348 -35.48 -22.48 -2.44
CA PRO A 348 -36.48 -22.17 -3.48
C PRO A 348 -37.87 -21.73 -2.98
N LYS A 349 -38.55 -20.89 -3.79
CA LYS A 349 -40.01 -20.88 -4.03
C LYS A 349 -40.42 -19.96 -5.19
N THR A 350 -41.34 -20.44 -6.03
CA THR A 350 -42.06 -19.69 -7.08
C THR A 350 -43.56 -19.66 -6.75
N PRO A 351 -44.45 -18.96 -7.47
CA PRO A 351 -44.28 -17.85 -8.44
C PRO A 351 -45.18 -16.61 -8.11
N VAL A 352 -45.06 -15.51 -8.87
CA VAL A 352 -46.15 -14.82 -9.63
C VAL A 352 -45.65 -13.50 -10.28
N LYS A 353 -46.32 -13.10 -11.38
CA LYS A 353 -45.91 -12.13 -12.42
C LYS A 353 -46.10 -10.64 -12.06
N LYS A 354 -45.20 -9.75 -12.54
CA LYS A 354 -45.43 -8.70 -13.59
C LYS A 354 -44.52 -7.46 -13.45
N GLY A 355 -43.97 -6.99 -14.59
CA GLY A 355 -43.70 -5.56 -14.85
C GLY A 355 -42.24 -5.07 -14.73
N PRO A 356 -41.79 -4.07 -15.52
CA PRO A 356 -40.35 -3.88 -15.82
C PRO A 356 -39.69 -2.63 -15.18
N VAL A 357 -38.36 -2.67 -15.07
CA VAL A 357 -37.46 -1.58 -14.62
C VAL A 357 -36.20 -1.56 -15.54
N PRO A 358 -35.58 -0.39 -15.84
CA PRO A 358 -34.62 -0.26 -16.95
C PRO A 358 -33.13 -0.56 -16.61
N ALA A 359 -32.28 -0.36 -17.62
CA ALA A 359 -30.91 -0.85 -17.77
C ALA A 359 -29.84 -0.33 -16.78
N ALA A 360 -28.78 -1.14 -16.62
CA ALA A 360 -27.54 -0.80 -15.92
C ALA A 360 -26.29 -1.02 -16.81
N ARG A 361 -25.18 -0.37 -16.44
CA ARG A 361 -23.87 -0.34 -17.13
C ARG A 361 -23.18 -1.70 -17.25
N ARG A 362 -22.32 -1.83 -18.26
CA ARG A 362 -21.22 -2.81 -18.34
C ARG A 362 -19.87 -2.12 -18.10
N GLU A 363 -18.96 -2.76 -17.37
CA GLU A 363 -17.54 -2.38 -17.33
C GLU A 363 -16.67 -3.38 -18.12
N ARG A 364 -15.38 -3.05 -18.27
CA ARG A 364 -14.41 -3.70 -19.17
C ARG A 364 -13.35 -4.49 -18.39
N PRO A 365 -12.74 -5.55 -18.97
CA PRO A 365 -11.51 -6.14 -18.44
C PRO A 365 -10.27 -5.32 -18.81
N SER A 366 -9.15 -5.56 -18.11
CA SER A 366 -7.83 -4.99 -18.43
C SER A 366 -6.71 -6.03 -18.23
N GLU A 367 -5.69 -5.95 -19.10
CA GLU A 367 -4.61 -6.93 -19.27
C GLU A 367 -3.34 -6.61 -18.47
N GLU A 368 -2.45 -7.59 -18.34
CA GLU A 368 -1.11 -7.46 -17.75
C GLU A 368 -0.06 -6.82 -18.69
N PRO A 369 1.03 -6.22 -18.16
CA PRO A 369 2.03 -5.52 -18.97
C PRO A 369 3.25 -6.40 -19.36
N ARG A 370 3.70 -6.28 -20.62
CA ARG A 370 5.04 -6.73 -21.08
C ARG A 370 5.97 -5.55 -21.40
N ALA A 371 7.27 -5.83 -21.34
CA ALA A 371 8.34 -4.83 -21.24
C ALA A 371 8.72 -4.12 -22.55
N LEU A 372 9.34 -2.93 -22.38
CA LEU A 372 9.91 -2.09 -23.43
C LEU A 372 11.20 -2.69 -24.05
N ARG A 373 11.30 -2.64 -25.38
CA ARG A 373 12.58 -2.43 -26.10
C ARG A 373 12.36 -1.51 -27.30
N THR A 374 13.23 -0.51 -27.43
CA THR A 374 13.27 0.49 -28.51
C THR A 374 13.96 -0.04 -29.78
N PRO A 375 13.52 0.37 -30.99
CA PRO A 375 14.25 0.18 -32.24
C PRO A 375 14.75 1.50 -32.87
N SER A 376 15.77 1.43 -33.74
CA SER A 376 16.11 2.29 -34.91
C SER A 376 17.66 2.38 -35.15
N PRO A 377 18.19 2.88 -36.29
CA PRO A 377 18.17 2.15 -37.57
C PRO A 377 19.45 2.26 -38.47
N ASP A 378 19.46 1.49 -39.57
CA ASP A 378 19.94 1.84 -40.93
C ASP A 378 21.44 1.96 -41.38
N ARG A 379 21.74 1.18 -42.43
CA ARG A 379 22.47 1.53 -43.71
C ARG A 379 24.01 1.37 -43.88
N PRO A 380 24.57 1.31 -45.14
CA PRO A 380 25.23 0.06 -45.59
C PRO A 380 26.52 0.19 -46.47
N LEU A 381 27.03 -0.97 -46.95
CA LEU A 381 27.76 -1.22 -48.22
C LEU A 381 29.09 -0.49 -48.55
N ARG A 382 30.21 -1.26 -48.60
CA ARG A 382 31.06 -1.39 -49.81
C ARG A 382 32.15 -2.49 -49.72
N SER A 383 32.36 -3.22 -50.82
CA SER A 383 33.56 -4.02 -51.16
C SER A 383 34.49 -3.20 -52.11
N PRO A 384 35.72 -3.62 -52.50
CA PRO A 384 35.97 -4.81 -53.38
C PRO A 384 37.32 -5.58 -53.23
N ASP A 385 37.37 -6.77 -53.86
CA ASP A 385 38.46 -7.51 -54.56
C ASP A 385 39.91 -7.58 -54.04
N ALA A 386 40.43 -8.81 -53.82
CA ALA A 386 41.36 -9.51 -54.74
C ALA A 386 41.88 -10.87 -54.19
N SER A 387 41.97 -11.90 -55.04
CA SER A 387 42.49 -13.27 -54.78
C SER A 387 43.87 -13.47 -55.48
N PRO A 388 44.56 -14.66 -55.50
CA PRO A 388 44.21 -15.99 -54.95
C PRO A 388 45.36 -16.83 -54.32
N GLU A 389 44.99 -18.07 -53.92
CA GLU A 389 45.77 -19.35 -53.86
C GLU A 389 46.08 -20.03 -52.51
N HIS A 390 45.33 -21.13 -52.28
CA HIS A 390 45.72 -22.43 -51.68
C HIS A 390 46.18 -22.54 -50.19
N GLN A 391 45.27 -23.00 -49.30
CA GLN A 391 45.15 -24.43 -48.87
C GLN A 391 44.04 -24.69 -47.81
N HIS A 392 43.27 -25.78 -48.04
CA HIS A 392 42.48 -26.62 -47.11
C HIS A 392 41.47 -26.06 -46.06
N SER A 393 40.18 -26.26 -46.38
CA SER A 393 39.05 -26.82 -45.61
C SER A 393 38.66 -26.40 -44.17
N GLU A 394 37.34 -26.40 -43.98
CA GLU A 394 36.54 -25.91 -42.84
C GLU A 394 36.38 -26.92 -41.69
N SER A 395 35.99 -26.42 -40.50
CA SER A 395 35.02 -26.98 -39.52
C SER A 395 35.52 -27.03 -38.06
N GLU A 396 34.80 -26.34 -37.16
CA GLU A 396 34.72 -26.51 -35.69
C GLU A 396 33.64 -25.51 -35.18
N ALA A 397 32.87 -25.69 -34.10
CA ALA A 397 32.82 -26.69 -33.02
C ALA A 397 31.31 -26.99 -32.68
N GLU A 398 30.85 -27.72 -31.66
CA GLU A 398 31.42 -28.05 -30.34
C GLU A 398 30.60 -29.17 -29.64
N SER A 399 31.21 -30.25 -29.10
CA SER A 399 30.62 -31.09 -28.00
C SER A 399 31.55 -32.18 -27.44
N LEU A 400 32.06 -31.90 -26.23
CA LEU A 400 32.27 -32.76 -25.05
C LEU A 400 32.49 -34.30 -25.17
N CYS A 401 33.76 -34.68 -24.96
CA CYS A 401 34.29 -35.62 -23.94
C CYS A 401 33.68 -37.03 -23.69
N SER A 402 34.55 -38.04 -23.82
CA SER A 402 34.50 -39.35 -23.14
C SER A 402 35.78 -39.59 -22.30
N ASP A 403 35.69 -40.22 -21.12
CA ASP A 403 36.14 -41.62 -20.90
C ASP A 403 36.34 -42.09 -19.43
N ILE A 404 35.54 -43.09 -19.10
CA ILE A 404 35.69 -44.29 -18.23
C ILE A 404 37.03 -44.52 -17.47
N ARG A 405 36.95 -44.86 -16.15
CA ARG A 405 37.31 -46.17 -15.51
C ARG A 405 37.67 -46.08 -14.00
N GLN A 406 36.97 -46.84 -13.13
CA GLN A 406 37.44 -48.06 -12.40
C GLN A 406 36.41 -48.51 -11.31
N ALA A 407 36.48 -49.79 -10.87
CA ALA A 407 35.48 -50.54 -10.05
C ALA A 407 36.06 -50.90 -8.64
N PRO A 408 35.60 -51.92 -7.85
CA PRO A 408 34.35 -52.71 -7.73
C PRO A 408 33.81 -52.85 -6.25
N PRO A 409 32.76 -53.68 -5.94
CA PRO A 409 32.12 -53.80 -4.61
C PRO A 409 32.28 -55.18 -3.89
N THR A 410 31.67 -55.34 -2.70
CA THR A 410 31.34 -56.62 -1.99
C THR A 410 29.99 -56.45 -1.25
N ALA A 411 28.95 -57.29 -1.41
CA ALA A 411 28.73 -58.67 -0.89
C ALA A 411 28.69 -58.72 0.67
N HIS A 412 27.76 -59.33 1.42
CA HIS A 412 26.73 -60.42 1.27
C HIS A 412 25.38 -59.97 1.95
N ASP A 413 24.26 -60.71 2.11
CA ASP A 413 24.03 -62.17 2.25
C ASP A 413 22.58 -62.65 1.92
N ARG A 414 22.33 -63.97 2.08
CA ARG A 414 21.18 -64.77 1.65
C ARG A 414 20.13 -65.07 2.76
N GLN A 415 18.93 -65.50 2.31
CA GLN A 415 18.01 -66.56 2.85
C GLN A 415 16.53 -66.12 2.65
N HIS A 416 15.58 -66.83 2.02
CA HIS A 416 15.36 -68.23 1.61
C HIS A 416 14.63 -69.17 2.61
N VAL A 417 13.31 -68.99 2.78
CA VAL A 417 12.28 -70.00 3.17
C VAL A 417 10.95 -69.52 2.52
N LEU A 418 10.38 -70.15 1.49
CA LEU A 418 9.56 -71.38 1.41
C LEU A 418 8.20 -71.36 2.15
N SER A 419 7.14 -71.55 1.34
CA SER A 419 5.89 -72.29 1.59
C SER A 419 5.03 -72.04 2.84
N ASP A 420 3.75 -71.68 2.65
CA ASP A 420 2.68 -72.70 2.80
C ASP A 420 1.29 -72.28 2.28
N ALA A 421 0.56 -73.28 1.79
CA ALA A 421 -0.87 -73.35 1.51
C ALA A 421 -1.23 -74.85 1.40
N PRO A 422 -2.50 -75.30 1.34
CA PRO A 422 -3.78 -74.64 1.64
C PRO A 422 -4.60 -75.43 2.70
N VAL A 423 -5.79 -74.94 3.11
CA VAL A 423 -6.86 -75.81 3.66
C VAL A 423 -8.23 -75.35 3.15
N VAL A 424 -8.99 -76.31 2.60
CA VAL A 424 -10.44 -76.22 2.28
C VAL A 424 -11.17 -77.18 3.24
N PRO A 425 -12.37 -76.84 3.71
CA PRO A 425 -13.56 -77.65 3.36
C PRO A 425 -14.86 -76.80 3.29
N ASP A 426 -16.04 -77.31 2.93
CA ASP A 426 -16.45 -78.26 1.88
C ASP A 426 -17.99 -78.09 1.68
N VAL A 427 -18.57 -78.72 0.64
CA VAL A 427 -19.95 -78.60 0.11
C VAL A 427 -21.14 -78.48 1.08
N THR A 428 -22.17 -77.73 0.62
CA THR A 428 -23.55 -78.24 0.43
C THR A 428 -24.21 -77.61 -0.80
N GLU A 429 -24.80 -78.41 -1.69
CA GLU A 429 -25.62 -77.97 -2.84
C GLU A 429 -27.12 -77.93 -2.51
N ALA A 430 -27.90 -77.04 -3.17
CA ALA A 430 -29.15 -77.37 -3.89
C ALA A 430 -29.81 -76.14 -4.57
N ASP A 431 -30.41 -76.39 -5.74
CA ASP A 431 -31.52 -75.68 -6.42
C ASP A 431 -31.39 -74.21 -6.89
N ALA A 432 -30.88 -74.09 -8.13
CA ALA A 432 -31.60 -73.59 -9.33
C ALA A 432 -32.53 -72.35 -9.24
N ALA A 433 -32.09 -71.25 -9.87
CA ALA A 433 -32.96 -70.38 -10.67
C ALA A 433 -32.14 -69.59 -11.73
N ASP A 434 -32.58 -69.64 -12.98
CA ASP A 434 -32.01 -68.90 -14.11
C ASP A 434 -32.38 -67.41 -14.04
N SER A 435 -31.39 -66.51 -14.07
CA SER A 435 -31.60 -65.11 -14.47
C SER A 435 -30.32 -64.45 -14.95
N SER A 436 -29.95 -64.70 -16.20
CA SER A 436 -28.84 -64.02 -16.90
C SER A 436 -29.20 -62.56 -17.21
N VAL A 437 -28.91 -61.66 -16.27
CA VAL A 437 -28.95 -60.22 -16.51
C VAL A 437 -27.74 -59.83 -17.36
N SER A 438 -27.93 -59.74 -18.67
CA SER A 438 -26.95 -59.18 -19.59
C SER A 438 -26.70 -57.72 -19.26
N VAL A 439 -25.58 -57.44 -18.57
CA VAL A 439 -25.13 -56.09 -18.25
C VAL A 439 -24.76 -55.38 -19.56
N SER A 440 -25.64 -54.50 -20.02
CA SER A 440 -25.34 -53.55 -21.09
C SER A 440 -24.17 -52.66 -20.68
N ALA A 441 -23.09 -52.67 -21.46
CA ALA A 441 -21.89 -51.87 -21.20
C ALA A 441 -22.22 -50.37 -21.06
N PRO A 442 -21.52 -49.61 -20.19
CA PRO A 442 -21.76 -48.19 -20.03
C PRO A 442 -21.54 -47.44 -21.36
N LYS A 443 -22.43 -46.50 -21.68
CA LYS A 443 -22.27 -45.61 -22.84
C LYS A 443 -21.21 -44.55 -22.50
N ILE A 444 -19.93 -44.91 -22.69
CA ILE A 444 -18.79 -44.01 -22.44
C ILE A 444 -18.86 -42.83 -23.42
N SER A 445 -19.06 -41.62 -22.89
CA SER A 445 -18.98 -40.38 -23.66
C SER A 445 -17.52 -39.93 -23.75
N ILE A 446 -16.98 -39.89 -24.97
CA ILE A 446 -15.66 -39.31 -25.25
C ILE A 446 -15.75 -37.78 -25.08
N PRO A 447 -14.85 -37.11 -24.34
CA PRO A 447 -14.85 -35.66 -24.20
C PRO A 447 -14.67 -34.94 -25.54
N ALA A 448 -15.37 -33.82 -25.75
CA ALA A 448 -15.26 -33.03 -27.00
C ALA A 448 -13.86 -32.40 -27.22
N SER A 449 -13.03 -32.33 -26.17
CA SER A 449 -11.63 -31.91 -26.21
C SER A 449 -10.65 -33.06 -26.50
N ALA A 450 -11.13 -34.31 -26.64
CA ALA A 450 -10.29 -35.42 -27.05
C ALA A 450 -9.92 -35.30 -28.53
N HIS A 451 -8.69 -35.68 -28.85
CA HIS A 451 -8.20 -35.82 -30.20
C HIS A 451 -8.27 -37.29 -30.64
N HIS A 452 -8.50 -37.52 -31.93
CA HIS A 452 -8.31 -38.82 -32.56
C HIS A 452 -6.83 -38.97 -32.88
N TYR A 453 -6.18 -39.96 -32.26
CA TYR A 453 -4.82 -40.35 -32.54
C TYR A 453 -4.78 -41.66 -33.32
N CYS A 454 -3.92 -41.73 -34.34
CA CYS A 454 -3.49 -42.98 -34.93
C CYS A 454 -2.03 -43.23 -34.54
N PHE A 455 -1.77 -44.26 -33.74
CA PHE A 455 -0.41 -44.70 -33.44
C PHE A 455 -0.10 -45.96 -34.23
N SER A 456 0.98 -45.98 -35.00
CA SER A 456 1.47 -47.20 -35.65
C SER A 456 2.85 -47.59 -35.17
N LEU A 457 3.08 -48.91 -35.13
CA LEU A 457 4.32 -49.54 -34.73
C LEU A 457 4.67 -50.62 -35.76
N ASP A 458 5.91 -50.58 -36.23
CA ASP A 458 6.48 -51.55 -37.17
C ASP A 458 7.74 -52.18 -36.56
N LEU A 459 7.64 -53.44 -36.15
CA LEU A 459 8.74 -54.22 -35.59
C LEU A 459 9.65 -54.79 -36.71
N ARG A 460 10.27 -53.90 -37.46
CA ARG A 460 10.93 -54.18 -38.76
C ARG A 460 11.85 -55.40 -38.79
N SER A 461 12.87 -55.44 -37.94
CA SER A 461 13.90 -56.49 -38.01
C SER A 461 14.53 -56.85 -36.67
N ILE A 462 14.98 -58.09 -36.55
CA ILE A 462 15.84 -58.58 -35.46
C ILE A 462 17.22 -58.89 -36.01
N ARG A 463 18.26 -58.49 -35.26
CA ARG A 463 19.67 -58.63 -35.63
C ARG A 463 20.54 -59.06 -34.45
N ASP A 464 21.75 -59.57 -34.71
CA ASP A 464 22.83 -59.83 -33.74
C ASP A 464 22.42 -60.78 -32.60
N LEU A 465 21.64 -61.81 -32.94
CA LEU A 465 21.21 -62.87 -32.03
C LEU A 465 22.42 -63.60 -31.41
N ARG A 466 22.45 -63.68 -30.08
CA ARG A 466 23.58 -64.20 -29.29
C ARG A 466 23.44 -65.64 -28.78
N THR A 467 22.40 -66.37 -29.18
CA THR A 467 22.25 -67.79 -28.85
C THR A 467 23.22 -68.69 -29.63
N SER A 468 23.42 -69.91 -29.13
CA SER A 468 24.19 -70.97 -29.79
C SER A 468 23.38 -71.78 -30.82
N PHE A 469 22.06 -71.62 -30.84
CA PHE A 469 21.11 -72.32 -31.70
C PHE A 469 20.18 -71.32 -32.42
N PRO A 470 19.66 -71.64 -33.63
CA PRO A 470 18.68 -70.82 -34.32
C PRO A 470 17.36 -70.77 -33.55
N ILE A 471 16.65 -69.64 -33.62
CA ILE A 471 15.38 -69.44 -32.93
C ILE A 471 14.29 -69.18 -33.96
N ASN A 472 13.23 -69.98 -33.93
CA ASN A 472 12.00 -69.63 -34.64
C ASN A 472 11.25 -68.57 -33.81
N CYS A 473 11.33 -67.31 -34.26
CA CYS A 473 11.06 -66.11 -33.47
C CYS A 473 9.66 -65.52 -33.74
N VAL A 474 9.00 -65.10 -32.67
CA VAL A 474 7.78 -64.27 -32.68
C VAL A 474 7.99 -63.12 -31.70
N LEU A 475 7.66 -61.88 -32.10
CA LEU A 475 7.53 -60.77 -31.16
C LEU A 475 6.08 -60.63 -30.71
N ARG A 476 5.88 -60.33 -29.42
CA ARG A 476 4.58 -60.13 -28.79
C ARG A 476 4.58 -58.84 -27.96
N TYR A 477 3.53 -58.05 -28.04
CA TYR A 477 3.35 -56.87 -27.19
C TYR A 477 1.88 -56.60 -26.89
N ALA A 478 1.60 -55.86 -25.83
CA ALA A 478 0.26 -55.40 -25.47
C ALA A 478 0.35 -54.01 -24.84
N TYR A 479 -0.61 -53.13 -25.15
CA TYR A 479 -0.60 -51.76 -24.62
C TYR A 479 -2.03 -51.27 -24.41
N GLN A 480 -2.53 -51.46 -23.19
CA GLN A 480 -3.94 -51.27 -22.81
C GLN A 480 -4.48 -49.87 -23.13
N PHE A 481 -3.62 -48.85 -23.16
CA PHE A 481 -4.00 -47.48 -23.47
C PHE A 481 -4.55 -47.30 -24.90
N PHE A 482 -4.20 -48.18 -25.84
CA PHE A 482 -4.77 -48.18 -27.19
C PHE A 482 -6.16 -48.84 -27.27
N GLY A 483 -6.84 -49.03 -26.14
CA GLY A 483 -8.22 -49.52 -26.07
C GLY A 483 -8.38 -51.04 -26.01
N SER A 484 -7.30 -51.81 -26.14
CA SER A 484 -7.34 -53.28 -26.03
C SER A 484 -6.18 -53.84 -25.20
N ALA A 485 -6.50 -54.82 -24.35
CA ALA A 485 -5.52 -55.63 -23.62
C ALA A 485 -5.07 -56.88 -24.40
N ALA A 486 -5.60 -57.13 -25.60
CA ALA A 486 -5.23 -58.29 -26.41
C ALA A 486 -3.78 -58.17 -26.90
N PRO A 487 -2.96 -59.24 -26.81
CA PRO A 487 -1.59 -59.21 -27.27
C PRO A 487 -1.51 -59.28 -28.81
N ILE A 488 -0.78 -58.34 -29.40
CA ILE A 488 -0.43 -58.31 -30.82
C ILE A 488 0.86 -59.11 -31.00
N MET A 489 0.95 -59.93 -32.05
CA MET A 489 2.15 -60.69 -32.35
C MET A 489 2.43 -60.82 -33.85
N THR A 490 3.72 -60.88 -34.19
CA THR A 490 4.19 -61.11 -35.57
C THR A 490 3.89 -62.55 -36.00
N SER A 491 3.50 -62.76 -37.26
CA SER A 491 3.16 -64.08 -37.77
C SER A 491 3.42 -64.18 -39.29
N PRO A 492 3.90 -65.33 -39.80
CA PRO A 492 4.34 -66.52 -39.07
C PRO A 492 5.64 -66.30 -38.27
N ALA A 493 5.99 -67.27 -37.42
CA ALA A 493 7.29 -67.30 -36.76
C ALA A 493 8.43 -67.45 -37.79
N VAL A 494 9.57 -66.79 -37.57
CA VAL A 494 10.71 -66.79 -38.51
C VAL A 494 12.00 -67.24 -37.86
N GLU A 495 12.76 -68.10 -38.53
CA GLU A 495 14.06 -68.56 -38.07
C GLU A 495 15.12 -67.43 -38.11
N VAL A 496 15.56 -67.00 -36.92
CA VAL A 496 16.66 -66.04 -36.72
C VAL A 496 17.94 -66.80 -36.37
N LYS A 497 19.03 -66.45 -37.06
CA LYS A 497 20.37 -67.03 -36.88
C LYS A 497 21.35 -66.02 -36.33
N LYS A 498 22.46 -66.51 -35.79
CA LYS A 498 23.58 -65.67 -35.36
C LYS A 498 24.17 -64.93 -36.56
N ASN A 499 24.46 -63.63 -36.40
CA ASN A 499 24.98 -62.72 -37.42
C ASN A 499 24.07 -62.47 -38.64
N THR A 500 22.77 -62.78 -38.58
CA THR A 500 21.78 -62.40 -39.61
C THR A 500 20.86 -61.28 -39.12
N GLU A 501 20.49 -60.36 -40.00
CA GLU A 501 19.35 -59.46 -39.81
C GLU A 501 18.14 -60.04 -40.54
N VAL A 502 17.04 -60.26 -39.82
CA VAL A 502 15.82 -60.92 -40.31
C VAL A 502 14.66 -59.96 -40.15
N PHE A 503 13.95 -59.71 -41.25
CA PHE A 503 12.72 -58.90 -41.26
C PHE A 503 11.52 -59.74 -40.81
N LEU A 504 10.65 -59.15 -40.00
CA LEU A 504 9.51 -59.87 -39.43
C LEU A 504 8.24 -59.69 -40.28
N PRO A 505 7.50 -60.78 -40.59
CA PRO A 505 6.21 -60.70 -41.26
C PRO A 505 5.12 -60.25 -40.28
N GLN A 506 4.14 -59.50 -40.78
CA GLN A 506 3.06 -58.90 -39.98
C GLN A 506 3.62 -58.09 -38.78
N SER A 507 4.71 -57.35 -39.01
CA SER A 507 5.40 -56.49 -38.03
C SER A 507 4.70 -55.17 -37.77
N TYR A 508 3.88 -54.71 -38.72
CA TYR A 508 3.14 -53.45 -38.67
C TYR A 508 1.76 -53.63 -38.02
N CYS A 509 1.43 -52.77 -37.06
CA CYS A 509 0.09 -52.60 -36.53
C CYS A 509 -0.20 -51.11 -36.31
N ALA A 510 -1.45 -50.70 -36.53
CA ALA A 510 -1.94 -49.35 -36.26
C ALA A 510 -3.10 -49.39 -35.28
N PHE A 511 -3.19 -48.36 -34.45
CA PHE A 511 -4.16 -48.21 -33.36
C PHE A 511 -4.80 -46.84 -33.47
N ASP A 512 -6.09 -46.84 -33.80
CA ASP A 512 -6.94 -45.65 -33.75
C ASP A 512 -7.61 -45.56 -32.38
N PHE A 513 -7.36 -44.47 -31.65
CA PHE A 513 -7.91 -44.24 -30.33
C PHE A 513 -8.17 -42.75 -30.06
N ALA A 514 -9.11 -42.48 -29.16
CA ALA A 514 -9.39 -41.12 -28.68
C ALA A 514 -8.70 -40.89 -27.34
N ALA A 515 -7.94 -39.80 -27.21
CA ALA A 515 -7.31 -39.40 -25.96
C ALA A 515 -7.24 -37.87 -25.82
N LEU A 516 -7.11 -37.39 -24.59
CA LEU A 516 -6.74 -35.99 -24.36
C LEU A 516 -5.22 -35.83 -24.60
N PRO A 517 -4.74 -34.71 -25.19
CA PRO A 517 -3.32 -34.53 -25.49
C PRO A 517 -2.39 -34.67 -24.26
N ASN A 518 -2.82 -34.17 -23.10
CA ASN A 518 -2.10 -34.32 -21.83
C ASN A 518 -2.09 -35.78 -21.33
N GLN A 519 -3.21 -36.49 -21.45
CA GLN A 519 -3.34 -37.89 -21.06
C GLN A 519 -2.43 -38.79 -21.92
N LEU A 520 -2.35 -38.53 -23.23
CA LEU A 520 -1.41 -39.19 -24.14
C LEU A 520 0.04 -38.94 -23.70
N GLN A 521 0.40 -37.67 -23.44
CA GLN A 521 1.73 -37.27 -23.01
C GLN A 521 2.14 -37.95 -21.69
N ASP A 522 1.30 -37.87 -20.66
CA ASP A 522 1.56 -38.49 -19.35
C ASP A 522 1.72 -40.01 -19.46
N THR A 523 0.90 -40.66 -20.28
CA THR A 523 0.97 -42.12 -20.45
C THR A 523 2.23 -42.54 -21.19
N PHE A 524 2.60 -41.86 -22.29
CA PHE A 524 3.82 -42.14 -23.05
C PHE A 524 5.11 -41.83 -22.28
N LEU A 525 5.06 -40.94 -21.28
CA LEU A 525 6.15 -40.67 -20.34
C LEU A 525 6.24 -41.74 -19.25
N ARG A 526 5.11 -42.16 -18.67
CA ARG A 526 5.09 -43.05 -17.49
C ARG A 526 5.16 -44.54 -17.83
N VAL A 527 4.52 -44.97 -18.92
CA VAL A 527 4.33 -46.40 -19.25
C VAL A 527 5.07 -46.71 -20.55
N PRO A 528 6.20 -47.43 -20.51
CA PRO A 528 6.86 -47.86 -21.72
C PRO A 528 6.15 -49.09 -22.32
N LEU A 529 6.23 -49.23 -23.64
CA LEU A 529 5.70 -50.38 -24.35
C LEU A 529 6.68 -51.57 -24.24
N THR A 530 6.26 -52.65 -23.59
CA THR A 530 7.08 -53.87 -23.50
C THR A 530 6.84 -54.79 -24.69
N VAL A 531 7.91 -55.12 -25.41
CA VAL A 531 7.92 -56.11 -26.49
C VAL A 531 8.70 -57.33 -26.01
N GLU A 532 8.06 -58.48 -26.06
CA GLU A 532 8.60 -59.78 -25.68
C GLU A 532 9.04 -60.57 -26.93
N MET A 533 10.12 -61.33 -26.83
CA MET A 533 10.62 -62.21 -27.87
C MET A 533 10.44 -63.67 -27.47
N TRP A 534 9.64 -64.38 -28.25
CA TRP A 534 9.21 -65.75 -28.02
C TRP A 534 9.82 -66.69 -29.05
N HIS A 535 10.23 -67.88 -28.59
CA HIS A 535 10.50 -69.02 -29.45
C HIS A 535 9.26 -69.89 -29.58
N ARG A 536 8.84 -70.20 -30.81
CA ARG A 536 7.66 -71.02 -31.11
C ARG A 536 8.02 -72.15 -32.07
N GLU A 537 7.77 -73.39 -31.70
CA GLU A 537 7.95 -74.56 -32.57
C GLU A 537 6.66 -75.39 -32.59
N PRO A 538 6.22 -75.99 -33.72
CA PRO A 538 4.92 -76.65 -33.81
C PRO A 538 4.70 -77.81 -32.83
N SER A 539 5.77 -78.35 -32.25
CA SER A 539 5.79 -79.52 -31.35
C SER A 539 6.22 -79.21 -29.92
N SER A 540 6.46 -77.94 -29.57
CA SER A 540 6.91 -77.53 -28.22
C SER A 540 6.09 -76.35 -27.70
N PRO A 541 5.99 -76.15 -26.36
CA PRO A 541 5.37 -74.95 -25.81
C PRO A 541 6.19 -73.71 -26.16
N ASP A 542 5.52 -72.56 -26.33
CA ASP A 542 6.17 -71.27 -26.56
C ASP A 542 7.11 -70.91 -25.38
N VAL A 543 8.35 -70.53 -25.68
CA VAL A 543 9.36 -70.15 -24.68
C VAL A 543 9.69 -68.67 -24.78
N LEU A 544 9.48 -67.91 -23.70
CA LEU A 544 9.94 -66.52 -23.59
C LEU A 544 11.46 -66.50 -23.49
N LEU A 545 12.12 -65.85 -24.45
CA LEU A 545 13.57 -65.73 -24.48
C LEU A 545 14.07 -64.42 -23.87
N GLY A 546 13.31 -63.34 -24.05
CA GLY A 546 13.72 -62.00 -23.67
C GLY A 546 12.66 -60.94 -23.89
N SER A 547 12.95 -59.72 -23.45
CA SER A 547 12.06 -58.56 -23.61
C SER A 547 12.85 -57.26 -23.79
N VAL A 548 12.16 -56.25 -24.31
CA VAL A 548 12.67 -54.89 -24.45
C VAL A 548 11.56 -53.88 -24.17
N SER A 549 11.95 -52.70 -23.67
CA SER A 549 11.03 -51.63 -23.29
C SER A 549 11.23 -50.44 -24.23
N ILE A 550 10.18 -50.09 -24.98
CA ILE A 550 10.13 -48.97 -25.93
C ILE A 550 9.52 -47.76 -25.21
N GLN A 551 10.31 -46.69 -25.04
CA GLN A 551 9.84 -45.46 -24.43
C GLN A 551 9.11 -44.58 -25.46
N LEU A 552 7.77 -44.63 -25.47
CA LEU A 552 6.96 -43.93 -26.48
C LEU A 552 7.06 -42.40 -26.42
N SER A 553 7.44 -41.79 -25.30
CA SER A 553 7.64 -40.33 -25.19
C SER A 553 8.70 -39.76 -26.14
N ARG A 554 9.60 -40.58 -26.70
CA ARG A 554 10.55 -40.14 -27.73
C ARG A 554 9.87 -39.63 -29.01
N LEU A 555 8.67 -40.14 -29.33
CA LEU A 555 7.85 -39.61 -30.42
C LEU A 555 7.42 -38.17 -30.18
N LEU A 556 7.07 -37.82 -28.95
CA LEU A 556 6.56 -36.49 -28.59
C LEU A 556 7.62 -35.40 -28.77
N GLY A 557 8.90 -35.74 -28.58
CA GLY A 557 10.05 -34.88 -28.84
C GLY A 557 10.56 -34.91 -30.29
N SER A 558 9.99 -35.74 -31.17
CA SER A 558 10.36 -35.81 -32.59
C SER A 558 9.71 -34.66 -33.39
N GLU A 559 10.25 -34.32 -34.57
CA GLU A 559 9.75 -33.22 -35.39
C GLU A 559 8.26 -33.39 -35.76
N LYS A 560 7.46 -32.34 -35.55
CA LYS A 560 6.04 -32.29 -35.92
C LYS A 560 5.86 -31.84 -37.37
N THR A 561 5.71 -32.81 -38.27
CA THR A 561 5.40 -32.54 -39.68
C THR A 561 3.90 -32.36 -39.87
N ARG A 562 3.49 -31.32 -40.62
CA ARG A 562 2.07 -31.08 -40.95
C ARG A 562 1.73 -31.71 -42.29
N PHE A 563 0.64 -32.46 -42.35
CA PHE A 563 0.06 -32.97 -43.59
C PHE A 563 -1.42 -32.59 -43.71
N LEU A 564 -1.99 -32.82 -44.89
CA LEU A 564 -3.42 -32.62 -45.18
C LEU A 564 -4.03 -33.98 -45.53
N ASP A 565 -5.24 -34.26 -45.03
CA ASP A 565 -6.03 -35.39 -45.55
C ASP A 565 -6.69 -35.06 -46.91
N PRO A 566 -7.27 -36.06 -47.61
CA PRO A 566 -7.99 -35.82 -48.87
C PRO A 566 -9.19 -34.87 -48.76
N SER A 567 -9.69 -34.59 -47.55
CA SER A 567 -10.73 -33.60 -47.26
C SER A 567 -10.19 -32.19 -46.93
N GLY A 568 -8.87 -32.00 -46.90
CA GLY A 568 -8.20 -30.73 -46.63
C GLY A 568 -8.07 -30.35 -45.15
N HIS A 569 -8.35 -31.25 -44.19
CA HIS A 569 -8.08 -30.99 -42.78
C HIS A 569 -6.58 -31.11 -42.46
N GLN A 570 -6.11 -30.31 -41.50
CA GLN A 570 -4.71 -30.27 -41.07
C GLN A 570 -4.44 -31.31 -39.98
N HIS A 571 -3.49 -32.20 -40.25
CA HIS A 571 -3.06 -33.26 -39.35
C HIS A 571 -1.57 -33.15 -39.06
N TRP A 572 -1.13 -33.74 -37.95
CA TRP A 572 0.27 -33.71 -37.53
C TRP A 572 0.83 -35.11 -37.42
N ARG A 573 2.03 -35.34 -37.96
CA ARG A 573 2.75 -36.61 -37.89
C ARG A 573 4.10 -36.42 -37.21
N GLN A 574 4.37 -37.26 -36.21
CA GLN A 574 5.67 -37.44 -35.57
C GLN A 574 6.14 -38.88 -35.79
N SER A 575 7.42 -39.09 -36.07
CA SER A 575 7.96 -40.41 -36.38
C SER A 575 9.28 -40.66 -35.65
N CYS A 576 9.44 -41.85 -35.08
CA CYS A 576 10.64 -42.28 -34.37
C CYS A 576 11.10 -43.65 -34.92
N SER A 577 12.41 -43.81 -35.13
CA SER A 577 13.02 -45.03 -35.67
C SER A 577 14.32 -45.30 -34.95
N GLU A 578 14.41 -46.43 -34.25
CA GLU A 578 15.57 -46.76 -33.41
C GLU A 578 15.91 -48.25 -33.48
N ARG A 579 17.14 -48.58 -33.03
CA ARG A 579 17.57 -49.94 -32.73
C ARG A 579 17.82 -50.06 -31.23
N ILE A 580 17.21 -51.06 -30.60
CA ILE A 580 17.23 -51.24 -29.14
C ILE A 580 17.59 -52.69 -28.77
N PRO A 581 18.32 -52.92 -27.67
CA PRO A 581 18.73 -54.26 -27.26
C PRO A 581 17.58 -55.04 -26.62
N ILE A 582 17.27 -56.23 -27.15
CA ILE A 582 16.45 -57.22 -26.44
C ILE A 582 17.32 -57.84 -25.36
N MET A 583 16.89 -57.78 -24.10
CA MET A 583 17.55 -58.42 -22.97
C MET A 583 16.97 -59.82 -22.76
N LYS A 584 17.78 -60.77 -22.31
CA LYS A 584 17.28 -62.10 -21.88
C LYS A 584 16.22 -61.96 -20.77
N ALA A 585 15.34 -62.95 -20.64
CA ALA A 585 14.27 -62.97 -19.64
C ALA A 585 14.78 -62.94 -18.18
N ASP A 586 16.04 -63.32 -17.95
CA ASP A 586 16.75 -63.23 -16.65
C ASP A 586 17.41 -61.85 -16.40
N GLY A 587 17.34 -60.91 -17.36
CA GLY A 587 17.96 -59.59 -17.31
C GLY A 587 19.49 -59.58 -17.43
N SER A 588 20.14 -60.75 -17.58
CA SER A 588 21.60 -60.89 -17.44
C SER A 588 22.40 -60.30 -18.60
N GLU A 589 21.93 -60.52 -19.84
CA GLU A 589 22.69 -60.21 -21.05
C GLU A 589 21.78 -59.73 -22.20
N LYS A 590 22.35 -58.94 -23.09
CA LYS A 590 21.76 -58.62 -24.39
C LYS A 590 21.66 -59.89 -25.24
N LEU A 591 20.46 -60.19 -25.71
CA LEU A 591 20.13 -61.36 -26.50
C LEU A 591 20.14 -61.07 -28.01
N ALA A 592 19.61 -59.92 -28.43
CA ALA A 592 19.53 -59.47 -29.83
C ALA A 592 19.38 -57.93 -29.91
N GLU A 593 19.29 -57.37 -31.11
CA GLU A 593 18.79 -56.01 -31.37
C GLU A 593 17.46 -56.06 -32.13
N LEU A 594 16.52 -55.22 -31.71
CA LEU A 594 15.26 -54.94 -32.40
C LEU A 594 15.37 -53.59 -33.11
N CYS A 595 15.17 -53.56 -34.41
CA CYS A 595 14.91 -52.34 -35.18
C CYS A 595 13.40 -52.13 -35.28
N TYR A 596 12.91 -50.97 -34.85
CA TYR A 596 11.49 -50.61 -35.00
C TYR A 596 11.33 -49.25 -35.68
N ALA A 597 10.16 -49.01 -36.26
CA ALA A 597 9.65 -47.68 -36.56
C ALA A 597 8.35 -47.49 -35.79
N SER A 598 8.06 -46.25 -35.40
CA SER A 598 6.79 -45.86 -34.81
C SER A 598 6.39 -44.49 -35.33
N VAL A 599 5.09 -44.30 -35.52
CA VAL A 599 4.50 -43.06 -36.02
C VAL A 599 3.31 -42.71 -35.15
N LEU A 600 3.21 -41.45 -34.75
CA LEU A 600 2.06 -40.89 -34.07
C LEU A 600 1.44 -39.82 -34.95
N GLU A 601 0.17 -39.97 -35.27
CA GLU A 601 -0.63 -39.02 -36.04
C GLU A 601 -1.70 -38.41 -35.14
N ASP A 602 -1.73 -37.09 -35.07
CA ASP A 602 -2.80 -36.31 -34.44
C ASP A 602 -3.76 -35.87 -35.55
N LEU A 603 -4.97 -36.45 -35.55
CA LEU A 603 -6.01 -36.21 -36.55
C LEU A 603 -6.99 -35.09 -36.12
N GLY A 604 -6.66 -34.36 -35.06
CA GLY A 604 -7.49 -33.30 -34.48
C GLY A 604 -8.66 -33.82 -33.64
N PHE A 605 -9.59 -32.93 -33.32
CA PHE A 605 -10.72 -33.23 -32.43
C PHE A 605 -11.61 -34.36 -32.96
N VAL A 606 -12.02 -35.25 -32.05
CA VAL A 606 -12.94 -36.36 -32.36
C VAL A 606 -14.26 -35.81 -32.89
N LYS A 607 -14.54 -36.05 -34.17
CA LYS A 607 -15.86 -35.81 -34.76
C LYS A 607 -16.84 -36.85 -34.22
N ALA A 608 -18.04 -36.42 -33.83
CA ALA A 608 -19.00 -37.30 -33.17
C ALA A 608 -19.50 -38.40 -34.13
N GLN A 609 -19.41 -39.65 -33.67
CA GLN A 609 -19.92 -40.89 -34.28
C GLN A 609 -19.18 -41.39 -35.53
N ASP A 610 -18.27 -42.35 -35.32
CA ASP A 610 -18.37 -43.70 -35.89
C ASP A 610 -17.30 -44.64 -35.29
N VAL A 611 -17.69 -45.55 -34.40
CA VAL A 611 -16.83 -46.67 -33.96
C VAL A 611 -17.25 -47.91 -34.75
N LEU A 612 -16.74 -48.00 -35.99
CA LEU A 612 -16.91 -49.18 -36.83
C LEU A 612 -15.87 -50.24 -36.46
N VAL A 613 -16.29 -51.23 -35.67
CA VAL A 613 -15.49 -52.43 -35.41
C VAL A 613 -15.37 -53.22 -36.72
N SER A 614 -14.20 -53.13 -37.36
CA SER A 614 -13.92 -53.80 -38.63
C SER A 614 -13.51 -55.25 -38.39
N GLU A 615 -14.49 -56.15 -38.27
CA GLU A 615 -14.22 -57.59 -38.30
C GLU A 615 -13.72 -58.01 -39.69
N SER A 616 -12.46 -58.44 -39.77
CA SER A 616 -11.87 -58.97 -41.00
C SER A 616 -11.46 -60.44 -40.86
N SER A 617 -12.16 -61.27 -41.63
CA SER A 617 -11.62 -62.47 -42.31
C SER A 617 -11.15 -63.67 -41.46
N GLN A 618 -12.06 -64.63 -41.24
CA GLN A 618 -11.68 -66.05 -41.11
C GLN A 618 -11.92 -66.79 -42.43
N GLY A 619 -10.87 -67.42 -42.96
CA GLY A 619 -10.95 -68.27 -44.16
C GLY A 619 -11.23 -69.74 -43.83
N LEU A 620 -11.97 -70.41 -44.71
CA LEU A 620 -12.14 -71.88 -44.73
C LEU A 620 -10.80 -72.59 -44.98
N PRO A 621 -10.69 -73.89 -44.60
CA PRO A 621 -10.51 -74.87 -45.67
C PRO A 621 -11.16 -76.25 -45.49
N ALA A 622 -11.50 -76.84 -46.65
CA ALA A 622 -11.34 -78.24 -47.05
C ALA A 622 -12.06 -79.41 -46.31
N ALA A 623 -13.15 -79.84 -46.94
CA ALA A 623 -13.43 -81.20 -47.43
C ALA A 623 -12.71 -82.43 -46.81
N LEU A 624 -13.51 -83.40 -46.36
CA LEU A 624 -13.11 -84.80 -46.14
C LEU A 624 -13.64 -85.70 -47.26
N ALA A 625 -12.84 -86.68 -47.69
CA ALA A 625 -13.17 -87.66 -48.73
C ALA A 625 -13.56 -89.04 -48.14
N PRO A 626 -14.37 -89.86 -48.84
CA PRO A 626 -14.82 -91.17 -48.37
C PRO A 626 -14.00 -92.36 -48.91
N PRO A 627 -14.06 -93.55 -48.27
CA PRO A 627 -13.73 -94.83 -48.91
C PRO A 627 -14.90 -95.86 -48.90
N PRO A 628 -14.82 -96.95 -49.71
CA PRO A 628 -16.00 -97.66 -50.22
C PRO A 628 -16.10 -99.16 -49.86
N GLN A 629 -17.27 -99.79 -50.09
CA GLN A 629 -17.40 -101.26 -50.24
C GLN A 629 -18.50 -101.66 -51.26
N GLY A 630 -18.20 -102.67 -52.08
CA GLY A 630 -19.14 -103.61 -52.72
C GLY A 630 -18.60 -105.04 -52.48
N PRO A 631 -18.87 -106.07 -53.32
CA PRO A 631 -19.87 -106.21 -54.40
C PRO A 631 -20.61 -107.59 -54.39
N GLY A 632 -21.45 -107.86 -55.42
CA GLY A 632 -21.92 -109.22 -55.80
C GLY A 632 -23.29 -109.64 -55.24
N GLY A 633 -24.10 -110.46 -55.91
CA GLY A 633 -23.96 -111.16 -57.20
C GLY A 633 -25.35 -111.60 -57.75
N ALA A 634 -25.41 -112.22 -58.93
CA ALA A 634 -26.67 -112.36 -59.70
C ALA A 634 -27.22 -113.80 -59.87
N GLU A 635 -28.55 -113.93 -59.74
CA GLU A 635 -29.47 -114.91 -60.39
C GLU A 635 -29.32 -116.44 -60.11
N PRO A 636 -30.28 -117.33 -60.52
CA PRO A 636 -31.60 -117.09 -61.16
C PRO A 636 -32.85 -117.85 -60.58
N LEU A 637 -34.03 -117.35 -61.00
CA LEU A 637 -35.28 -118.07 -61.38
C LEU A 637 -36.05 -118.98 -60.38
N THR A 638 -37.22 -118.47 -59.93
CA THR A 638 -38.55 -118.97 -60.35
C THR A 638 -39.51 -117.78 -60.49
N ARG A 639 -40.52 -117.83 -61.37
CA ARG A 639 -41.51 -116.74 -61.55
C ARG A 639 -42.75 -117.01 -60.68
N PRO A 640 -43.01 -116.26 -59.57
CA PRO A 640 -44.08 -116.60 -58.62
C PRO A 640 -45.42 -115.89 -58.88
N ARG A 641 -45.54 -115.11 -59.97
CA ARG A 641 -46.51 -114.01 -60.12
C ARG A 641 -48.01 -114.39 -60.27
N GLU A 642 -48.38 -115.65 -60.13
CA GLU A 642 -49.76 -116.13 -60.38
C GLU A 642 -50.37 -116.91 -59.21
N THR A 643 -49.70 -116.97 -58.05
CA THR A 643 -50.27 -117.57 -56.84
C THR A 643 -51.26 -116.61 -56.14
N PRO A 644 -52.30 -117.10 -55.45
CA PRO A 644 -53.21 -116.23 -54.70
C PRO A 644 -52.50 -115.46 -53.57
N GLU A 645 -51.43 -116.03 -53.02
CA GLU A 645 -50.55 -115.38 -52.05
C GLU A 645 -49.81 -114.17 -52.67
N TYR A 646 -49.40 -114.26 -53.94
CA TYR A 646 -48.78 -113.13 -54.66
C TYR A 646 -49.77 -111.98 -54.89
N LYS A 647 -51.06 -112.28 -55.13
CA LYS A 647 -52.10 -111.25 -55.27
C LYS A 647 -52.37 -110.54 -53.94
N ALA A 648 -52.51 -111.29 -52.85
CA ALA A 648 -52.65 -110.72 -51.51
C ALA A 648 -51.40 -109.92 -51.07
N ALA A 649 -50.20 -110.38 -51.44
CA ALA A 649 -48.96 -109.65 -51.20
C ALA A 649 -48.93 -108.31 -51.98
N LEU A 650 -49.36 -108.31 -53.25
CA LEU A 650 -49.45 -107.10 -54.08
C LEU A 650 -50.51 -106.11 -53.54
N GLU A 651 -51.67 -106.59 -53.10
CA GLU A 651 -52.69 -105.74 -52.45
C GLU A 651 -52.19 -105.14 -51.13
N LEU A 652 -51.42 -105.90 -50.34
CA LEU A 652 -50.75 -105.40 -49.14
C LEU A 652 -49.60 -104.43 -49.46
N GLU A 653 -48.88 -104.62 -50.57
CA GLU A 653 -47.83 -103.74 -51.05
C GLU A 653 -48.42 -102.40 -51.51
N MET A 654 -49.49 -102.42 -52.33
CA MET A 654 -50.25 -101.22 -52.70
C MET A 654 -50.89 -100.52 -51.48
N TRP A 655 -51.38 -101.28 -50.49
CA TRP A 655 -51.91 -100.67 -49.27
C TRP A 655 -50.80 -100.02 -48.43
N LYS A 656 -49.62 -100.65 -48.32
CA LYS A 656 -48.45 -100.05 -47.67
C LYS A 656 -47.99 -98.80 -48.39
N GLU A 657 -47.81 -98.85 -49.70
CA GLU A 657 -47.47 -97.69 -50.55
C GLU A 657 -48.47 -96.54 -50.31
N MET A 658 -49.77 -96.82 -50.29
CA MET A 658 -50.79 -95.82 -49.97
C MET A 658 -50.74 -95.31 -48.51
N GLN A 659 -50.38 -96.14 -47.52
CA GLN A 659 -50.19 -95.67 -46.13
C GLN A 659 -48.88 -94.87 -45.96
N GLU A 660 -47.83 -95.26 -46.67
CA GLU A 660 -46.54 -94.56 -46.74
C GLU A 660 -46.75 -93.19 -47.38
N ASP A 661 -47.44 -93.09 -48.52
CA ASP A 661 -47.87 -91.84 -49.14
C ASP A 661 -48.70 -90.95 -48.18
N LEU A 662 -49.66 -91.54 -47.46
CA LEU A 662 -50.47 -90.78 -46.50
C LEU A 662 -49.64 -90.27 -45.31
N PHE A 663 -48.67 -91.06 -44.84
CA PHE A 663 -47.74 -90.65 -43.78
C PHE A 663 -46.78 -89.56 -44.27
N ASP A 664 -46.20 -89.73 -45.45
CA ASP A 664 -45.30 -88.77 -46.09
C ASP A 664 -45.98 -87.42 -46.33
N ASN A 665 -47.22 -87.43 -46.81
CA ASN A 665 -48.01 -86.21 -46.98
C ASN A 665 -48.34 -85.54 -45.64
N GLN A 666 -48.63 -86.31 -44.58
CA GLN A 666 -48.82 -85.77 -43.23
C GLN A 666 -47.52 -85.21 -42.63
N LEU A 667 -46.37 -85.84 -42.89
CA LEU A 667 -45.06 -85.36 -42.45
C LEU A 667 -44.70 -84.05 -43.15
N LYS A 668 -44.77 -84.02 -44.49
CA LYS A 668 -44.55 -82.82 -45.31
C LYS A 668 -45.47 -81.67 -44.89
N GLN A 669 -46.75 -81.95 -44.59
CA GLN A 669 -47.69 -80.93 -44.11
C GLN A 669 -47.31 -80.38 -42.72
N LYS A 670 -46.82 -81.23 -41.80
CA LYS A 670 -46.32 -80.80 -40.49
C LYS A 670 -45.05 -79.98 -40.61
N GLU A 671 -44.08 -80.43 -41.40
CA GLU A 671 -42.83 -79.71 -41.68
C GLU A 671 -43.10 -78.34 -42.30
N LEU A 672 -43.99 -78.26 -43.30
CA LEU A 672 -44.45 -77.01 -43.90
C LEU A 672 -45.07 -76.08 -42.85
N SER A 673 -45.97 -76.59 -41.99
CA SER A 673 -46.60 -75.78 -40.95
C SER A 673 -45.60 -75.24 -39.91
N HIS A 674 -44.58 -76.04 -39.56
CA HIS A 674 -43.53 -75.63 -38.66
C HIS A 674 -42.61 -74.58 -39.30
N MET A 675 -42.22 -74.78 -40.56
CA MET A 675 -41.43 -73.82 -41.34
C MET A 675 -42.17 -72.49 -41.53
N GLN A 676 -43.49 -72.52 -41.76
CA GLN A 676 -44.33 -71.32 -41.84
C GLN A 676 -44.37 -70.58 -40.50
N ALA A 677 -44.57 -71.27 -39.38
CA ALA A 677 -44.55 -70.67 -38.05
C ALA A 677 -43.19 -70.01 -37.73
N LEU A 678 -42.08 -70.67 -38.07
CA LEU A 678 -40.74 -70.10 -37.93
C LEU A 678 -40.53 -68.87 -38.82
N ALA A 679 -41.01 -68.90 -40.07
CA ALA A 679 -40.93 -67.75 -40.98
C ALA A 679 -41.77 -66.56 -40.51
N GLU A 680 -42.93 -66.80 -39.88
CA GLU A 680 -43.73 -65.74 -39.24
C GLU A 680 -43.05 -65.15 -38.00
N GLU A 681 -42.49 -65.99 -37.12
CA GLU A 681 -41.77 -65.55 -35.93
C GLU A 681 -40.47 -64.81 -36.25
N TRP A 682 -39.78 -65.21 -37.33
CA TRP A 682 -38.63 -64.49 -37.87
C TRP A 682 -39.07 -63.11 -38.42
N ARG A 683 -40.14 -63.07 -39.24
CA ARG A 683 -40.70 -61.84 -39.81
C ARG A 683 -41.13 -60.84 -38.71
N LYS A 684 -41.79 -61.32 -37.65
CA LYS A 684 -42.18 -60.49 -36.48
C LYS A 684 -40.96 -59.88 -35.81
N ARG A 685 -39.91 -60.66 -35.54
CA ARG A 685 -38.66 -60.14 -34.95
C ARG A 685 -37.95 -59.16 -35.88
N ASP A 686 -38.01 -59.38 -37.18
CA ASP A 686 -37.40 -58.48 -38.15
C ASP A 686 -38.12 -57.11 -38.20
N HIS A 687 -39.46 -57.12 -38.22
CA HIS A 687 -40.27 -55.90 -38.09
C HIS A 687 -40.03 -55.18 -36.76
N GLN A 688 -39.81 -55.91 -35.65
CA GLN A 688 -39.44 -55.33 -34.36
C GLN A 688 -38.05 -54.67 -34.38
N ARG A 689 -37.06 -55.31 -35.03
CA ARG A 689 -35.73 -54.71 -35.24
C ARG A 689 -35.81 -53.46 -36.08
N GLU A 690 -36.50 -53.51 -37.23
CA GLU A 690 -36.72 -52.33 -38.08
C GLU A 690 -37.42 -51.18 -37.32
N ALA A 691 -38.44 -51.47 -36.52
CA ALA A 691 -39.15 -50.45 -35.75
C ALA A 691 -38.26 -49.79 -34.70
N LEU A 692 -37.36 -50.55 -34.07
CA LEU A 692 -36.35 -50.00 -33.14
C LEU A 692 -35.31 -49.14 -33.87
N ILE A 693 -34.84 -49.57 -35.04
CA ILE A 693 -33.91 -48.80 -35.89
C ILE A 693 -34.57 -47.50 -36.34
N LYS A 694 -35.77 -47.56 -36.93
CA LYS A 694 -36.55 -46.37 -37.35
C LYS A 694 -36.82 -45.41 -36.20
N LYS A 695 -37.08 -45.91 -34.99
CA LYS A 695 -37.19 -45.06 -33.79
C LYS A 695 -35.87 -44.35 -33.48
N LYS A 696 -34.73 -45.04 -33.58
CA LYS A 696 -33.40 -44.45 -33.34
C LYS A 696 -33.01 -43.45 -34.44
N GLU A 697 -33.32 -43.71 -35.69
CA GLU A 697 -33.15 -42.78 -36.82
C GLU A 697 -33.89 -41.46 -36.56
N MET A 698 -35.15 -41.52 -36.11
CA MET A 698 -35.92 -40.30 -35.74
C MET A 698 -35.32 -39.57 -34.52
N GLU A 699 -34.87 -40.31 -33.50
CA GLU A 699 -34.20 -39.71 -32.33
C GLU A 699 -32.88 -39.00 -32.72
N TYR A 700 -32.10 -39.58 -33.65
CA TYR A 700 -30.87 -38.97 -34.14
C TYR A 700 -31.14 -37.77 -35.07
N SER A 701 -32.13 -37.85 -35.96
CA SER A 701 -32.51 -36.74 -36.84
C SER A 701 -32.98 -35.51 -36.04
N LEU A 702 -33.78 -35.70 -34.98
CA LEU A 702 -34.16 -34.60 -34.09
C LEU A 702 -32.96 -34.01 -33.33
N LEU A 703 -32.00 -34.85 -32.92
CA LEU A 703 -30.77 -34.37 -32.28
C LEU A 703 -29.88 -33.59 -33.27
N GLU A 704 -29.82 -34.02 -34.53
CA GLU A 704 -29.11 -33.32 -35.59
C GLU A 704 -29.72 -31.93 -35.85
N GLU A 705 -31.05 -31.82 -36.01
CA GLU A 705 -31.74 -30.53 -36.14
C GLU A 705 -31.46 -29.59 -34.96
N GLN A 706 -31.44 -30.14 -33.73
CA GLN A 706 -31.09 -29.37 -32.53
C GLN A 706 -29.64 -28.89 -32.58
N LEU A 707 -28.69 -29.74 -32.96
CA LEU A 707 -27.28 -29.38 -33.10
C LEU A 707 -27.08 -28.31 -34.18
N GLN A 708 -27.63 -28.50 -35.39
CA GLN A 708 -27.59 -27.52 -36.47
C GLN A 708 -28.18 -26.16 -36.03
N LYS A 709 -29.31 -26.16 -35.32
CA LYS A 709 -29.89 -24.94 -34.75
C LYS A 709 -28.93 -24.27 -33.76
N THR A 710 -28.36 -25.02 -32.81
CA THR A 710 -27.42 -24.46 -31.82
C THR A 710 -26.17 -23.89 -32.47
N LEU A 711 -25.60 -24.54 -33.49
CA LEU A 711 -24.49 -24.02 -34.29
C LEU A 711 -24.86 -22.68 -34.95
N SER A 712 -26.02 -22.60 -35.61
CA SER A 712 -26.49 -21.35 -36.23
C SER A 712 -26.68 -20.21 -35.23
N ASP A 713 -27.10 -20.53 -33.99
CA ASP A 713 -27.26 -19.54 -32.93
C ASP A 713 -25.94 -19.18 -32.23
N LEU A 714 -24.93 -20.06 -32.27
CA LEU A 714 -23.57 -19.74 -31.83
C LEU A 714 -22.87 -18.82 -32.84
N GLU A 715 -22.94 -19.11 -34.15
CA GLU A 715 -22.40 -18.23 -35.19
C GLU A 715 -22.97 -16.81 -35.13
N LYS A 716 -24.28 -16.66 -34.88
CA LYS A 716 -24.93 -15.35 -34.71
C LYS A 716 -24.38 -14.61 -33.48
N ARG A 717 -24.12 -15.32 -32.37
CA ARG A 717 -23.51 -14.73 -31.16
C ARG A 717 -22.06 -14.33 -31.40
N GLU A 718 -21.28 -15.17 -32.07
CA GLU A 718 -19.88 -14.88 -32.44
C GLU A 718 -19.79 -13.62 -33.30
N LYS A 719 -20.60 -13.53 -34.37
CA LYS A 719 -20.68 -12.33 -35.24
C LYS A 719 -21.09 -11.07 -34.47
N ALA A 720 -22.01 -11.19 -33.50
CA ALA A 720 -22.41 -10.08 -32.65
C ALA A 720 -21.32 -9.67 -31.63
N LEU A 721 -20.57 -10.62 -31.07
CA LEU A 721 -19.44 -10.35 -30.18
C LEU A 721 -18.30 -9.67 -30.94
N ALA A 722 -17.91 -10.18 -32.12
CA ALA A 722 -16.88 -9.57 -32.96
C ALA A 722 -17.20 -8.10 -33.34
N HIS A 723 -18.46 -7.80 -33.63
CA HIS A 723 -18.91 -6.41 -33.85
C HIS A 723 -18.81 -5.56 -32.57
N ALA A 724 -19.22 -6.09 -31.42
CA ALA A 724 -19.15 -5.39 -30.14
C ALA A 724 -17.69 -5.13 -29.69
N GLU A 725 -16.78 -6.07 -29.96
CA GLU A 725 -15.35 -5.92 -29.73
C GLU A 725 -14.75 -4.82 -30.62
N MET A 726 -15.09 -4.79 -31.92
CA MET A 726 -14.61 -3.77 -32.85
C MET A 726 -15.03 -2.35 -32.44
N GLU A 727 -16.30 -2.17 -32.05
CA GLU A 727 -16.80 -0.89 -31.51
C GLU A 727 -16.17 -0.55 -30.15
N THR A 728 -15.92 -1.54 -29.28
CA THR A 728 -15.22 -1.31 -28.01
C THR A 728 -13.77 -0.86 -28.24
N GLN A 729 -13.04 -1.49 -29.18
CA GLN A 729 -11.70 -1.08 -29.57
C GLN A 729 -11.68 0.32 -30.20
N ARG A 730 -12.72 0.69 -30.95
CA ARG A 730 -12.88 2.04 -31.49
C ARG A 730 -13.05 3.08 -30.37
N LEU A 731 -14.00 2.88 -29.46
CA LEU A 731 -14.23 3.77 -28.32
C LEU A 731 -13.00 3.85 -27.40
N GLN A 732 -12.22 2.77 -27.25
CA GLN A 732 -10.94 2.81 -26.54
C GLN A 732 -9.90 3.69 -27.26
N ARG A 733 -9.81 3.65 -28.59
CA ARG A 733 -8.90 4.51 -29.37
C ARG A 733 -9.30 5.99 -29.29
N GLU A 734 -10.59 6.27 -29.42
CA GLU A 734 -11.15 7.63 -29.30
C GLU A 734 -10.87 8.21 -27.89
N LEU A 735 -11.20 7.47 -26.82
CA LEU A 735 -10.95 7.90 -25.43
C LEU A 735 -9.46 8.08 -25.11
N ARG A 736 -8.56 7.25 -25.65
CA ARG A 736 -7.10 7.44 -25.51
C ARG A 736 -6.64 8.72 -26.20
N SER A 737 -7.13 8.99 -27.41
CA SER A 737 -6.82 10.23 -28.14
C SER A 737 -7.34 11.49 -27.42
N GLU A 738 -8.54 11.44 -26.83
CA GLU A 738 -9.09 12.55 -26.03
C GLU A 738 -8.28 12.78 -24.74
N HIS A 739 -7.86 11.71 -24.07
CA HIS A 739 -7.01 11.80 -22.88
C HIS A 739 -5.63 12.39 -23.21
N GLU A 740 -4.98 11.92 -24.28
CA GLU A 740 -3.73 12.51 -24.78
C GLU A 740 -3.87 13.98 -25.14
N PHE A 741 -4.97 14.36 -25.82
CA PHE A 741 -5.24 15.76 -26.16
C PHE A 741 -5.42 16.63 -24.91
N SER A 742 -6.23 16.18 -23.96
CA SER A 742 -6.46 16.88 -22.69
C SER A 742 -5.18 17.01 -21.85
N MET A 743 -4.32 15.99 -21.85
CA MET A 743 -3.02 16.04 -21.18
C MET A 743 -2.07 17.05 -21.84
N ARG A 744 -2.08 17.18 -23.17
CA ARG A 744 -1.29 18.19 -23.88
C ARG A 744 -1.81 19.61 -23.59
N GLU A 745 -3.11 19.83 -23.66
CA GLU A 745 -3.74 21.12 -23.29
C GLU A 745 -3.45 21.52 -21.83
N LEU A 746 -3.47 20.57 -20.89
CA LEU A 746 -3.11 20.83 -19.49
C LEU A 746 -1.61 21.17 -19.32
N GLN A 747 -0.73 20.50 -20.08
CA GLN A 747 0.70 20.82 -20.09
C GLN A 747 1.00 22.19 -20.69
N ASP A 748 0.33 22.55 -21.79
CA ASP A 748 0.51 23.82 -22.50
C ASP A 748 -0.10 24.99 -21.73
N SER A 749 -1.28 24.83 -21.14
CA SER A 749 -1.85 25.84 -20.22
C SER A 749 -0.98 26.02 -18.98
N GLY A 750 -0.46 24.93 -18.40
CA GLY A 750 0.53 24.99 -17.32
C GLY A 750 1.87 25.61 -17.74
N ARG A 751 2.27 25.49 -19.01
CA ARG A 751 3.46 26.14 -19.58
C ARG A 751 3.24 27.65 -19.68
N ARG A 752 2.13 28.09 -20.28
CA ARG A 752 1.74 29.50 -20.41
C ARG A 752 1.65 30.17 -19.03
N LEU A 753 0.94 29.57 -18.08
CA LEU A 753 0.81 30.13 -16.72
C LEU A 753 2.16 30.29 -16.01
N ARG A 754 3.10 29.34 -16.18
CA ARG A 754 4.47 29.49 -15.64
C ARG A 754 5.24 30.63 -16.31
N GLU A 755 5.10 30.80 -17.62
CA GLU A 755 5.73 31.90 -18.37
C GLU A 755 5.14 33.26 -17.95
N ASP A 756 3.82 33.36 -17.77
CA ASP A 756 3.13 34.55 -17.28
C ASP A 756 3.57 34.91 -15.85
N CYS A 757 3.62 33.93 -14.93
CA CYS A 757 4.14 34.14 -13.57
C CYS A 757 5.60 34.57 -13.57
N ALA A 758 6.45 33.98 -14.41
CA ALA A 758 7.85 34.37 -14.54
C ALA A 758 8.01 35.79 -15.08
N HIS A 759 7.20 36.18 -16.07
CA HIS A 759 7.16 37.54 -16.61
C HIS A 759 6.72 38.55 -15.54
N GLN A 760 5.67 38.26 -14.78
CA GLN A 760 5.21 39.11 -13.68
C GLN A 760 6.30 39.29 -12.61
N VAL A 761 7.02 38.23 -12.24
CA VAL A 761 8.15 38.31 -11.29
C VAL A 761 9.29 39.17 -11.83
N GLU A 762 9.63 39.08 -13.11
CA GLU A 762 10.68 39.93 -13.68
C GLU A 762 10.25 41.40 -13.86
N LEU A 763 8.96 41.66 -14.11
CA LEU A 763 8.39 43.01 -14.06
C LEU A 763 8.50 43.62 -12.65
N GLU A 764 8.12 42.89 -11.60
CA GLU A 764 8.27 43.38 -10.22
C GLU A 764 9.75 43.56 -9.83
N ARG A 765 10.65 42.65 -10.25
CA ARG A 765 12.11 42.84 -10.06
C ARG A 765 12.63 44.09 -10.77
N SER A 766 12.14 44.38 -11.97
CA SER A 766 12.49 45.61 -12.71
C SER A 766 12.04 46.86 -11.94
N LYS A 767 10.81 46.87 -11.41
CA LYS A 767 10.32 47.96 -10.54
C LYS A 767 11.14 48.11 -9.27
N VAL A 768 11.50 47.02 -8.61
CA VAL A 768 12.36 47.05 -7.40
C VAL A 768 13.72 47.66 -7.73
N ARG A 769 14.40 47.23 -8.81
CA ARG A 769 15.66 47.84 -9.26
C ARG A 769 15.52 49.35 -9.51
N GLN A 770 14.46 49.78 -10.18
CA GLN A 770 14.19 51.21 -10.42
C GLN A 770 13.98 52.00 -9.11
N LEU A 771 13.29 51.42 -8.12
CA LEU A 771 13.10 52.05 -6.81
C LEU A 771 14.40 52.07 -5.98
N GLU A 772 15.22 51.03 -6.08
CA GLU A 772 16.56 50.97 -5.46
C GLU A 772 17.50 52.03 -6.04
N ASP A 773 17.53 52.19 -7.37
CA ASP A 773 18.29 53.24 -8.07
C ASP A 773 17.83 54.65 -7.65
N LEU A 774 16.51 54.89 -7.58
CA LEU A 774 15.96 56.16 -7.10
C LEU A 774 16.29 56.41 -5.63
N LEU A 775 16.22 55.40 -4.76
CA LEU A 775 16.63 55.50 -3.35
C LEU A 775 18.13 55.79 -3.22
N ALA A 776 18.97 55.19 -4.06
CA ALA A 776 20.41 55.45 -4.09
C ALA A 776 20.70 56.90 -4.51
N GLN A 777 20.05 57.39 -5.58
CA GLN A 777 20.15 58.78 -6.03
C GLN A 777 19.70 59.78 -4.94
N GLN A 778 18.55 59.52 -4.29
CA GLN A 778 18.05 60.36 -3.20
C GLN A 778 18.99 60.35 -1.99
N ARG A 779 19.51 59.19 -1.58
CA ARG A 779 20.53 59.10 -0.51
C ARG A 779 21.80 59.86 -0.89
N GLN A 780 22.24 59.82 -2.15
CA GLN A 780 23.38 60.59 -2.62
C GLN A 780 23.09 62.10 -2.57
N GLN A 781 21.89 62.55 -2.98
CA GLN A 781 21.49 63.95 -2.83
C GLN A 781 21.51 64.40 -1.37
N VAL A 782 20.88 63.65 -0.46
CA VAL A 782 20.89 63.93 0.99
C VAL A 782 22.32 64.02 1.52
N ASN A 783 23.18 63.05 1.22
CA ASN A 783 24.58 63.07 1.66
C ASN A 783 25.35 64.29 1.10
N THR A 784 25.16 64.65 -0.17
CA THR A 784 25.78 65.88 -0.72
C THR A 784 25.22 67.16 -0.10
N ALA A 785 23.95 67.20 0.29
CA ALA A 785 23.34 68.32 1.00
C ALA A 785 23.86 68.42 2.44
N GLU A 786 23.89 67.32 3.18
CA GLU A 786 24.49 67.24 4.52
C GLU A 786 25.95 67.69 4.51
N ASN A 787 26.75 67.27 3.54
CA ASN A 787 28.16 67.67 3.45
C ASN A 787 28.30 69.17 3.15
N LYS A 788 27.39 69.75 2.34
CA LYS A 788 27.32 71.22 2.15
C LYS A 788 26.91 71.94 3.44
N CYS A 789 25.94 71.42 4.18
CA CYS A 789 25.56 71.97 5.49
C CYS A 789 26.74 71.92 6.47
N LYS A 790 27.41 70.77 6.62
CA LYS A 790 28.61 70.60 7.45
C LYS A 790 29.78 71.49 7.01
N GLN A 791 29.87 71.84 5.72
CA GLN A 791 30.85 72.80 5.19
C GLN A 791 30.48 74.23 5.60
N LEU A 792 29.23 74.64 5.38
CA LEU A 792 28.71 75.96 5.75
C LEU A 792 28.72 76.20 7.27
N GLU A 793 28.46 75.17 8.07
CA GLU A 793 28.59 75.20 9.54
C GLU A 793 30.03 75.54 9.95
N LYS A 794 31.04 74.87 9.36
CA LYS A 794 32.46 75.17 9.61
C LYS A 794 32.84 76.57 9.15
N GLU A 795 32.35 77.01 8.00
CA GLU A 795 32.59 78.37 7.49
C GLU A 795 31.96 79.43 8.41
N PHE A 796 30.76 79.17 8.94
CA PHE A 796 30.09 80.05 9.90
C PHE A 796 30.78 80.06 11.27
N GLU A 797 31.31 78.92 11.72
CA GLU A 797 32.07 78.79 12.97
C GLU A 797 33.41 79.55 12.87
N LEU A 798 34.13 79.40 11.75
CA LEU A 798 35.31 80.21 11.43
C LEU A 798 34.99 81.72 11.34
N TYR A 799 33.84 82.09 10.78
CA TYR A 799 33.39 83.49 10.73
C TYR A 799 33.07 84.04 12.12
N ARG A 800 32.39 83.26 12.97
CA ARG A 800 32.13 83.61 14.38
C ARG A 800 33.44 83.85 15.13
N ASP A 801 34.42 82.97 14.99
CA ASP A 801 35.73 83.12 15.61
C ASP A 801 36.49 84.36 15.11
N GLN A 802 36.41 84.66 13.81
CA GLN A 802 36.95 85.90 13.25
C GLN A 802 36.27 87.15 13.83
N GLN A 803 34.94 87.15 14.01
CA GLN A 803 34.23 88.26 14.67
C GLN A 803 34.64 88.41 16.14
N ASN A 804 34.83 87.31 16.87
CA ASN A 804 35.31 87.32 18.26
C ASN A 804 36.74 87.89 18.40
N VAL A 805 37.56 87.78 17.36
CA VAL A 805 38.95 88.27 17.29
C VAL A 805 39.06 89.76 16.94
N ARG A 806 37.96 90.40 16.49
CA ARG A 806 37.99 91.79 16.04
C ARG A 806 38.54 92.77 17.09
N PRO A 807 39.25 93.82 16.65
CA PRO A 807 39.80 94.82 17.57
C PRO A 807 38.69 95.48 18.38
N GLU A 808 37.49 95.70 17.84
CA GLU A 808 36.36 96.26 18.60
C GLU A 808 35.94 95.36 19.76
N VAL A 809 35.86 94.03 19.57
CA VAL A 809 35.47 93.07 20.63
C VAL A 809 36.58 92.94 21.67
N ARG A 810 37.85 92.90 21.24
CA ARG A 810 39.01 92.90 22.13
C ARG A 810 39.06 94.17 22.98
N LEU A 811 38.92 95.35 22.36
CA LEU A 811 38.84 96.62 23.05
C LEU A 811 37.62 96.69 23.97
N GLN A 812 36.46 96.10 23.61
CA GLN A 812 35.31 96.00 24.50
C GLN A 812 35.66 95.19 25.78
N SER A 813 36.38 94.07 25.63
CA SER A 813 36.83 93.26 26.77
C SER A 813 37.88 93.98 27.64
N GLU A 814 38.77 94.74 27.02
CA GLU A 814 39.78 95.57 27.68
C GLU A 814 39.14 96.76 28.40
N ILE A 815 38.16 97.43 27.79
CA ILE A 815 37.33 98.48 28.40
C ILE A 815 36.57 97.93 29.61
N ASN A 816 35.99 96.73 29.52
CA ASN A 816 35.33 96.09 30.65
C ASN A 816 36.31 95.79 31.81
N LEU A 817 37.51 95.28 31.50
CA LEU A 817 38.56 95.03 32.49
C LEU A 817 39.04 96.33 33.15
N LEU A 818 39.38 97.34 32.35
CA LEU A 818 39.80 98.67 32.83
C LEU A 818 38.69 99.39 33.63
N THR A 819 37.41 99.11 33.31
CA THR A 819 36.27 99.63 34.07
C THR A 819 36.19 98.96 35.45
N LEU A 820 36.41 97.64 35.54
CA LEU A 820 36.50 96.92 36.81
C LEU A 820 37.70 97.42 37.66
N GLU A 821 38.87 97.57 37.05
CA GLU A 821 40.07 98.12 37.71
C GLU A 821 39.83 99.55 38.20
N LYS A 822 39.20 100.41 37.39
CA LYS A 822 38.81 101.77 37.77
C LYS A 822 37.90 101.75 38.98
N VAL A 823 36.85 100.92 39.00
CA VAL A 823 35.94 100.80 40.15
C VAL A 823 36.68 100.32 41.41
N GLU A 824 37.64 99.41 41.28
CA GLU A 824 38.44 98.95 42.41
C GLU A 824 39.40 100.05 42.93
N LEU A 825 40.00 100.84 42.03
CA LEU A 825 40.83 102.00 42.37
C LEU A 825 40.02 103.14 42.99
N GLU A 826 38.81 103.42 42.51
CA GLU A 826 37.88 104.36 43.12
C GLU A 826 37.50 103.91 44.55
N ARG A 827 37.24 102.61 44.75
CA ARG A 827 37.00 102.05 46.09
C ARG A 827 38.22 102.17 47.01
N LYS A 828 39.44 101.95 46.49
CA LYS A 828 40.71 102.16 47.23
C LYS A 828 40.90 103.64 47.59
N LEU A 829 40.64 104.56 46.67
CA LEU A 829 40.70 106.01 46.88
C LEU A 829 39.66 106.47 47.91
N GLU A 830 38.44 105.96 47.86
CA GLU A 830 37.39 106.30 48.83
C GLU A 830 37.74 105.80 50.24
N SER A 831 38.30 104.59 50.36
CA SER A 831 38.83 104.05 51.62
C SER A 831 39.99 104.89 52.16
N ALA A 832 40.93 105.28 51.31
CA ALA A 832 42.07 106.12 51.68
C ALA A 832 41.65 107.55 52.10
N THR A 833 40.67 108.14 51.41
CA THR A 833 40.14 109.47 51.76
C THR A 833 39.31 109.45 53.04
N LYS A 834 38.46 108.43 53.26
CA LYS A 834 37.79 108.17 54.55
C LYS A 834 38.81 108.02 55.69
N SER A 835 39.88 107.25 55.47
CA SER A 835 40.97 107.07 56.44
C SER A 835 41.72 108.38 56.73
N LYS A 836 42.08 109.16 55.70
CA LYS A 836 42.71 110.49 55.83
C LYS A 836 41.82 111.47 56.61
N LEU A 837 40.50 111.45 56.35
CA LEU A 837 39.54 112.27 57.08
C LEU A 837 39.47 111.86 58.55
N HIS A 838 39.45 110.56 58.86
CA HIS A 838 39.50 110.05 60.22
C HIS A 838 40.77 110.51 60.95
N TYR A 839 41.96 110.35 60.35
CA TYR A 839 43.22 110.84 60.94
C TYR A 839 43.23 112.36 61.14
N LYS A 840 42.71 113.15 60.19
CA LYS A 840 42.55 114.60 60.34
C LYS A 840 41.64 114.96 61.52
N GLN A 841 40.55 114.22 61.72
CA GLN A 841 39.64 114.41 62.86
C GLN A 841 40.32 114.03 64.19
N GLN A 842 41.04 112.91 64.25
CA GLN A 842 41.78 112.50 65.45
C GLN A 842 42.88 113.50 65.81
N TRP A 843 43.65 113.99 64.83
CA TRP A 843 44.63 115.06 65.04
C TRP A 843 43.98 116.37 65.52
N GLY A 844 42.83 116.73 64.95
CA GLY A 844 42.03 117.87 65.41
C GLY A 844 41.49 117.72 66.84
N ARG A 845 41.17 116.50 67.29
CA ARG A 845 40.82 116.21 68.69
C ARG A 845 42.04 116.32 69.60
N ALA A 846 43.18 115.76 69.22
CA ALA A 846 44.44 115.86 69.97
C ALA A 846 44.89 117.33 70.15
N LEU A 847 44.78 118.15 69.11
CA LEU A 847 45.04 119.60 69.18
C LEU A 847 44.10 120.33 70.16
N LYS A 848 42.81 119.96 70.20
CA LYS A 848 41.83 120.53 71.16
C LYS A 848 42.13 120.11 72.60
N GLU A 849 42.54 118.87 72.84
CA GLU A 849 42.97 118.43 74.18
C GLU A 849 44.28 119.13 74.60
N LEU A 850 45.25 119.29 73.70
CA LEU A 850 46.45 120.11 73.96
C LEU A 850 46.12 121.55 74.33
N ALA A 851 45.13 122.16 73.66
CA ALA A 851 44.63 123.49 74.00
C ALA A 851 43.94 123.52 75.38
N ARG A 852 43.12 122.51 75.71
CA ARG A 852 42.50 122.34 77.03
C ARG A 852 43.55 122.20 78.13
N PHE A 853 44.59 121.38 77.95
CA PHE A 853 45.69 121.26 78.91
C PHE A 853 46.41 122.59 79.13
N LYS A 854 46.75 123.33 78.06
CA LYS A 854 47.31 124.70 78.17
C LYS A 854 46.37 125.64 78.94
N GLN A 855 45.07 125.57 78.71
CA GLN A 855 44.07 126.39 79.38
C GLN A 855 43.92 126.02 80.87
N ILE A 856 43.97 124.74 81.23
CA ILE A 856 43.97 124.25 82.62
C ILE A 856 45.25 124.68 83.37
N ILE A 857 46.40 124.69 82.71
CA ILE A 857 47.66 125.20 83.27
C ILE A 857 47.59 126.72 83.51
N ALA A 858 46.99 127.48 82.58
CA ALA A 858 46.75 128.92 82.73
C ALA A 858 45.73 129.21 83.86
N GLU A 859 44.67 128.41 83.98
CA GLU A 859 43.69 128.42 85.08
C GLU A 859 44.36 128.18 86.45
N LYS A 860 45.19 127.14 86.58
CA LYS A 860 45.96 126.84 87.80
C LYS A 860 46.89 128.00 88.15
N SER A 861 47.54 128.61 87.15
CA SER A 861 48.40 129.80 87.33
C SER A 861 47.60 131.03 87.81
N LYS A 862 46.40 131.28 87.26
CA LYS A 862 45.50 132.36 87.70
C LYS A 862 44.96 132.12 89.11
N LYS A 863 44.61 130.87 89.47
CA LYS A 863 44.17 130.48 90.83
C LYS A 863 45.29 130.66 91.86
N LYS A 864 46.57 130.39 91.50
CA LYS A 864 47.74 130.69 92.34
C LYS A 864 47.92 132.20 92.57
N LYS A 865 47.73 133.05 91.55
CA LYS A 865 47.72 134.52 91.68
C LYS A 865 46.53 135.09 92.50
N LYS A 866 45.36 134.43 92.50
CA LYS A 866 44.18 134.86 93.30
C LYS A 866 44.29 134.56 94.80
N LYS A 867 45.07 133.57 95.24
CA LYS A 867 45.32 133.32 96.68
C LYS A 867 46.27 134.35 97.34
N LEU A 868 47.09 135.06 96.56
CA LEU A 868 48.08 136.02 97.07
C LEU A 868 47.58 137.49 97.12
N LYS A 869 46.30 137.74 96.87
CA LYS A 869 45.70 139.10 96.80
C LYS A 869 44.47 139.28 97.72
N LYS A 870 44.42 138.58 98.86
CA LYS A 870 43.35 138.71 99.88
C LYS A 870 43.84 139.30 101.21
N GLN A 871 44.96 140.02 101.18
CA GLN A 871 45.48 140.80 102.31
C GLN A 871 45.76 142.22 101.79
N ASN A 872 45.39 143.23 102.60
CA ASN A 872 45.25 144.66 102.26
C ASN A 872 44.07 145.03 101.34
N ASN A 873 43.64 146.29 101.50
CA ASN A 873 42.23 146.68 101.58
C ASN A 873 42.00 148.12 101.04
N ILE A 874 40.74 148.46 100.70
CA ILE A 874 40.15 149.83 100.66
C ILE A 874 40.47 150.81 99.47
N LYS A 875 39.37 151.30 98.86
CA LYS A 875 39.04 152.63 98.22
C LYS A 875 39.22 152.97 96.72
N CYS A 876 38.18 153.68 96.22
CA CYS A 876 38.02 154.61 95.05
C CYS A 876 38.28 154.08 93.61
N VAL A 877 37.40 154.09 92.58
CA VAL A 877 36.07 154.66 92.21
C VAL A 877 36.10 155.91 91.26
N TRP A 878 35.35 155.84 90.13
CA TRP A 878 35.18 156.78 88.96
C TRP A 878 36.43 156.95 88.05
N THR A 879 36.40 157.27 86.73
CA THR A 879 35.47 158.05 85.87
C THR A 879 35.46 157.60 84.37
N LEU A 880 34.75 158.33 83.48
CA LEU A 880 34.33 158.06 82.07
C LEU A 880 35.36 158.26 80.91
N ASN A 881 34.88 157.95 79.68
CA ASN A 881 35.26 158.44 78.32
C ASN A 881 36.43 157.75 77.55
N GLN A 882 36.43 157.63 76.21
CA GLN A 882 35.34 157.63 75.17
C GLN A 882 35.89 157.08 73.82
N ALA A 883 35.01 156.53 72.97
CA ALA A 883 35.01 156.52 71.48
C ALA A 883 36.03 155.70 70.63
N CYS A 884 35.48 155.24 69.48
CA CYS A 884 36.09 154.97 68.16
C CYS A 884 37.00 153.74 67.93
N LEU A 885 36.93 153.02 66.80
CA LEU A 885 35.88 152.84 65.75
C LEU A 885 36.31 151.64 64.85
N ILE A 886 35.39 151.15 63.99
CA ILE A 886 35.60 150.39 62.73
C ILE A 886 35.53 148.83 62.74
N ASP A 887 34.63 148.37 61.85
CA ASP A 887 34.48 147.11 61.09
C ASP A 887 33.93 145.77 61.65
N CYS A 888 32.61 145.66 61.45
CA CYS A 888 31.96 144.77 60.46
C CYS A 888 31.91 143.25 60.66
N VAL A 889 30.66 142.81 60.80
CA VAL A 889 30.08 141.45 60.90
C VAL A 889 28.87 141.48 59.94
N ARG A 890 28.39 140.46 59.22
CA ARG A 890 28.79 139.07 58.86
C ARG A 890 27.56 138.46 58.14
N LEU A 891 27.72 137.36 57.39
CA LEU A 891 26.64 136.47 56.88
C LEU A 891 25.89 136.99 55.63
N LYS A 892 25.47 136.17 54.64
CA LYS A 892 25.52 134.69 54.48
C LYS A 892 26.14 134.28 53.12
N PRO A 893 26.71 133.06 53.00
CA PRO A 893 27.31 132.56 51.76
C PRO A 893 26.32 131.81 50.85
N GLN A 894 26.78 131.52 49.63
CA GLN A 894 26.06 130.91 48.52
C GLN A 894 26.68 129.53 48.16
N GLU A 895 25.81 128.59 47.78
CA GLU A 895 25.98 127.49 46.80
C GLU A 895 26.74 126.15 47.00
N GLU A 896 26.21 125.23 46.17
CA GLU A 896 26.75 123.99 45.56
C GLU A 896 26.78 122.68 46.39
N PRO A 897 26.55 121.50 45.74
CA PRO A 897 25.63 120.50 46.29
C PRO A 897 26.18 119.06 46.35
N ARG A 898 25.44 118.17 47.04
CA ARG A 898 25.01 116.82 46.58
C ARG A 898 24.59 115.90 47.75
N SER A 899 23.38 115.32 47.63
CA SER A 899 22.95 113.99 48.13
C SER A 899 22.80 113.79 49.67
N TRP A 900 21.84 113.03 50.23
CA TRP A 900 20.92 111.97 49.74
C TRP A 900 19.58 111.94 50.53
N ARG A 901 18.52 111.29 49.98
CA ARG A 901 17.23 110.85 50.62
C ARG A 901 16.30 111.95 51.14
N ASP A 902 14.97 111.81 51.27
CA ASP A 902 13.87 110.99 50.69
C ASP A 902 12.62 111.93 50.79
N THR A 903 11.46 111.83 50.13
CA THR A 903 10.44 110.76 50.20
C THR A 903 9.17 111.15 49.38
N ALA A 904 8.41 110.16 48.92
CA ALA A 904 6.93 110.09 48.84
C ALA A 904 6.09 110.69 47.67
N HIS A 905 5.04 109.91 47.34
CA HIS A 905 3.90 110.13 46.41
C HIS A 905 4.24 110.13 44.90
N ALA A 906 3.62 109.34 44.01
CA ALA A 906 2.65 108.22 44.10
C ALA A 906 2.80 107.35 42.81
N CYS A 907 2.13 106.22 42.53
CA CYS A 907 0.97 105.56 43.17
C CYS A 907 1.11 104.01 43.05
N ALA A 908 0.00 103.24 43.02
CA ALA A 908 -0.01 101.77 43.02
C ALA A 908 -0.13 101.12 41.62
N SER A 909 0.63 100.04 41.37
CA SER A 909 0.26 98.91 40.48
C SER A 909 1.14 97.66 40.71
N GLU A 910 1.42 97.28 41.96
CA GLU A 910 2.45 96.27 42.28
C GLU A 910 1.92 94.80 42.35
N SER A 911 0.65 94.54 42.06
CA SER A 911 0.08 93.18 42.15
C SER A 911 0.04 92.37 40.83
N THR A 912 0.43 92.97 39.70
CA THR A 912 0.43 92.30 38.39
C THR A 912 1.82 91.79 37.99
N ASP A 913 2.88 92.58 38.22
CA ASP A 913 4.25 92.16 37.91
C ASP A 913 4.70 90.97 38.78
N GLU A 914 4.37 90.93 40.09
CA GLU A 914 4.63 89.77 40.96
C GLU A 914 3.88 88.49 40.51
N HIS A 915 2.70 88.64 39.89
CA HIS A 915 1.92 87.51 39.42
C HIS A 915 2.49 86.94 38.12
N VAL A 916 2.96 87.81 37.21
CA VAL A 916 3.62 87.42 35.97
C VAL A 916 4.98 86.76 36.25
N THR A 917 5.79 87.28 37.16
CA THR A 917 7.07 86.63 37.53
C THR A 917 6.85 85.25 38.14
N ARG A 918 5.84 85.07 39.01
CA ARG A 918 5.53 83.75 39.58
C ARG A 918 5.13 82.73 38.50
N LEU A 919 4.29 83.11 37.54
CA LEU A 919 3.90 82.22 36.44
C LEU A 919 5.09 81.84 35.54
N LEU A 920 6.01 82.77 35.29
CA LEU A 920 7.27 82.51 34.57
C LEU A 920 8.19 81.55 35.34
N GLU A 921 8.33 81.75 36.66
CA GLU A 921 9.15 80.87 37.51
C GLU A 921 8.57 79.45 37.62
N GLU A 922 7.24 79.30 37.72
CA GLU A 922 6.56 78.00 37.73
C GLU A 922 6.75 77.26 36.39
N ARG A 923 6.50 77.93 35.26
CA ARG A 923 6.73 77.42 33.90
C ARG A 923 8.16 76.93 33.71
N ASP A 924 9.14 77.79 34.00
CA ASP A 924 10.55 77.47 33.78
C ASP A 924 11.03 76.38 34.75
N THR A 925 10.42 76.25 35.93
CA THR A 925 10.71 75.17 36.87
C THR A 925 10.16 73.83 36.38
N LEU A 926 8.95 73.80 35.81
CA LEU A 926 8.39 72.60 35.19
C LEU A 926 9.22 72.14 33.99
N LEU A 927 9.64 73.05 33.10
CA LEU A 927 10.53 72.75 31.97
C LEU A 927 11.91 72.25 32.43
N ARG A 928 12.47 72.83 33.51
CA ARG A 928 13.74 72.36 34.12
C ARG A 928 13.67 70.93 34.68
N THR A 929 12.49 70.36 34.92
CA THR A 929 12.39 68.94 35.35
C THR A 929 12.69 67.94 34.24
N GLY A 930 12.63 68.35 32.96
CA GLY A 930 12.77 67.46 31.81
C GLY A 930 11.60 66.48 31.59
N VAL A 931 10.56 66.53 32.43
CA VAL A 931 9.35 65.70 32.30
C VAL A 931 8.29 66.36 31.41
N TYR A 932 8.32 67.69 31.30
CA TYR A 932 7.40 68.50 30.50
C TYR A 932 8.11 69.17 29.33
N THR A 933 7.43 69.21 28.19
CA THR A 933 7.84 69.85 26.94
C THR A 933 6.97 71.08 26.64
N HIS A 934 7.35 71.89 25.66
CA HIS A 934 6.57 73.08 25.28
C HIS A 934 5.18 72.74 24.70
N ASP A 935 5.00 71.53 24.18
CA ASP A 935 3.74 71.05 23.61
C ASP A 935 2.79 70.46 24.66
N ASP A 936 3.24 70.31 25.91
CA ASP A 936 2.40 69.80 26.99
C ASP A 936 1.34 70.80 27.43
N ARG A 937 0.11 70.30 27.52
CA ARG A 937 -1.12 71.09 27.75
C ARG A 937 -1.07 72.01 28.97
N ILE A 938 -0.25 71.69 29.98
CA ILE A 938 -0.03 72.49 31.19
C ILE A 938 0.91 73.68 30.89
N ILE A 939 1.98 73.47 30.12
CA ILE A 939 2.91 74.53 29.72
C ILE A 939 2.23 75.49 28.75
N SER A 940 1.49 74.98 27.76
CA SER A 940 0.75 75.83 26.82
C SER A 940 -0.33 76.68 27.51
N GLU A 941 -0.95 76.15 28.57
CA GLU A 941 -1.94 76.88 29.38
C GLU A 941 -1.28 77.95 30.29
N LEU A 942 -0.10 77.67 30.84
CA LEU A 942 0.72 78.68 31.54
C LEU A 942 1.17 79.80 30.58
N ASP A 943 1.67 79.46 29.39
CA ASP A 943 2.02 80.43 28.35
C ASP A 943 0.82 81.30 27.95
N ARG A 944 -0.38 80.70 27.83
CA ARG A 944 -1.64 81.42 27.58
C ARG A 944 -2.00 82.38 28.73
N GLN A 945 -1.81 81.97 29.98
CA GLN A 945 -2.08 82.82 31.14
C GLN A 945 -1.07 83.95 31.29
N ILE A 946 0.22 83.70 31.03
CA ILE A 946 1.28 84.72 30.98
C ILE A 946 0.97 85.74 29.87
N GLN A 947 0.58 85.30 28.68
CA GLN A 947 0.16 86.21 27.60
C GLN A 947 -1.07 87.04 27.99
N GLN A 948 -2.07 86.47 28.68
CA GLN A 948 -3.25 87.22 29.13
C GLN A 948 -2.94 88.22 30.25
N ALA A 949 -2.05 87.87 31.18
CA ALA A 949 -1.58 88.79 32.22
C ALA A 949 -0.73 89.93 31.63
N MET A 950 0.15 89.63 30.67
CA MET A 950 0.93 90.63 29.93
C MET A 950 0.08 91.50 28.99
N SER A 951 -1.03 90.98 28.45
CA SER A 951 -1.95 91.78 27.63
C SER A 951 -2.71 92.81 28.49
N ARG A 952 -3.04 92.47 29.73
CA ARG A 952 -3.64 93.40 30.73
C ARG A 952 -2.66 94.45 31.29
N ARG A 953 -1.39 94.41 30.86
CA ARG A 953 -0.35 95.40 31.20
C ARG A 953 -0.33 96.60 30.25
N ASN A 954 -0.90 96.45 29.05
CA ASN A 954 -0.87 97.42 27.95
C ASN A 954 -2.24 98.07 27.65
N THR A 955 -3.16 98.04 28.63
CA THR A 955 -4.47 98.71 28.62
C THR A 955 -4.70 99.39 29.96
#